data_AF-A0A940TML3-F1
#
_entry.id   AF-A0A940TML3-F1
#
_cell.length_a   1.000
_cell.length_b   1.000
_cell.length_c   1.000
_cell.angle_alpha   90.00
_cell.angle_beta   90.00
_cell.angle_gamma   90.00
#
_symmetry.space_group_name_H-M   'P 1'
#
loop_
_entity.id
_entity.type
_entity.pdbx_description
1 polymer ?
#
loop_
_entity_poly.entity_id
_entity_poly.type
_entity_poly.pdbx_seq_one_letter_code
_entity_poly.pdbx_strand_id
1 'polypeptide(L)'
;MTAQEVKRKLTAILSADVKGYSRLMGEDEESTARTLNTYKEVIAGLIQHHHGRVVDAPGDNVLAEFASVVDAVRCAVEIQKELKTRNAELPENRRMEFRIGINLGDVIEEGDKILGDGVNIAARIEGLSEAGGICISGTAFDQVKNKLSVGFQYLGKQTVKNIPDPVRAYNILMGPEAAGKVIGEKEPKETRWGWKAIAAVVALALVAGGLVWNFYFRGQQIERARVDKMAFPSPDLPSIAVLPFVNMSGDPKQEYFSDGLTEEIINGLSKVPRIFVIARNSTFAYKGKTVDIKQVGREMGVKYVLEGSVRRDGNRLRITAQLIDATTGLHLFSERYDRELKSIFATQDEITIKVLTALQVAYFKLLEASEAGQRVNRASNARARQLYEEVLTLDPGSSRAYSGLAYTYFWDYWLGSSRPPDESIARGIEVAKKSIALDKDNFQAHGALAMLYVCKGEYEKAVEEAEESASINPGNPGALVILGSTLMHASRFTEAIPVLQKALRFYPGRPFSMCLSNLANSYRCIGQYEQAVQYYKRLLQDQPDHFLGNAGLTATYSQMGRMEDARAQAAEVLRVDPKFSLERYSKTLRYKNLADKERYIDALRKAGLPEKPAASIPPSAAVALKEKTLAPKSEKVAKPTPPPAPKEEAASKEKMAFPLPEVPSIAVMPFVNMSGDPKQEYFSDGMTEEIITALSKLPGLFVIARTSTSTYKGKPAKVKQVAEELGVQYVLEGSVQKSADRIRINAQLIDALTGRHIWAERYNRDLKDIFALQDEITLKILDAVRVKLAGGDVSRVKASYREKLNLDCYLKFMQAMGYSARMNPADNNLARGMAEEAIAICPDHGMGYIILGNLYYFDILLRNTKSPRETLDKAIELAKKALAMDDSIPEAHGILCRLYSLKGEHDKAIAEGERAVALSPSGWGLLTNYGNTLTQTGRPEEAIPFLQKVIRLNPLGPPYIYTNLGAALRMAGRLEEAVSASKKATQLAPDAPGYHADLAATYIMMGREDEARAEVAEVLRINPNFPADFAPVFLAGYKDPSVRPKIIDALRKVGLK
;
A
#
# COMPACT_ATOMS: atom_id res chain seq x y z
N MET A 1 -44.64 -17.86 4.97
CA MET A 1 -44.48 -18.13 3.52
C MET A 1 -43.29 -19.04 3.37
N THR A 2 -43.49 -20.26 2.89
CA THR A 2 -42.44 -21.25 2.61
C THR A 2 -41.48 -20.70 1.55
N ALA A 3 -40.17 -20.72 1.84
CA ALA A 3 -39.14 -20.29 0.89
C ALA A 3 -39.17 -21.22 -0.33
N GLN A 4 -39.49 -20.67 -1.51
CA GLN A 4 -39.38 -21.39 -2.77
C GLN A 4 -37.88 -21.64 -3.04
N GLU A 5 -37.50 -22.91 -3.15
CA GLU A 5 -36.14 -23.34 -3.48
C GLU A 5 -35.81 -22.91 -4.91
N VAL A 6 -34.84 -22.01 -5.07
CA VAL A 6 -34.40 -21.51 -6.36
C VAL A 6 -33.45 -22.55 -6.99
N LYS A 7 -33.88 -23.22 -8.07
CA LYS A 7 -33.15 -24.34 -8.69
C LYS A 7 -32.31 -23.83 -9.88
N ARG A 8 -31.00 -24.10 -9.86
CA ARG A 8 -30.09 -23.84 -11.00
C ARG A 8 -30.01 -25.07 -11.90
N LYS A 9 -30.04 -24.86 -13.22
CA LYS A 9 -29.87 -25.93 -14.23
C LYS A 9 -29.16 -25.42 -15.48
N LEU A 10 -28.39 -26.29 -16.12
CA LEU A 10 -27.81 -26.06 -17.45
C LEU A 10 -28.85 -26.46 -18.51
N THR A 11 -29.20 -25.56 -19.43
CA THR A 11 -30.21 -25.84 -20.46
C THR A 11 -29.90 -25.13 -21.78
N ALA A 12 -30.45 -25.65 -22.88
CA ALA A 12 -30.38 -25.01 -24.19
C ALA A 12 -31.55 -24.03 -24.32
N ILE A 13 -31.26 -22.79 -24.67
CA ILE A 13 -32.24 -21.69 -24.67
C ILE A 13 -32.35 -21.19 -26.11
N LEU A 14 -33.58 -21.15 -26.61
CA LEU A 14 -33.94 -20.62 -27.93
C LEU A 14 -34.69 -19.31 -27.72
N SER A 15 -34.14 -18.22 -28.26
CA SER A 15 -34.81 -16.91 -28.36
C SER A 15 -35.13 -16.63 -29.81
N ALA A 16 -36.33 -16.13 -30.10
CA ALA A 16 -36.74 -15.75 -31.43
C ALA A 16 -37.52 -14.44 -31.43
N ASP A 17 -37.25 -13.56 -32.39
CA ASP A 17 -37.93 -12.27 -32.58
C ASP A 17 -38.28 -12.02 -34.05
N VAL A 18 -39.14 -11.03 -34.33
CA VAL A 18 -39.51 -10.67 -35.71
C VAL A 18 -38.72 -9.45 -36.15
N LYS A 19 -37.95 -9.59 -37.24
CA LYS A 19 -37.23 -8.44 -37.80
C LYS A 19 -38.20 -7.41 -38.37
N GLY A 20 -38.14 -6.19 -37.85
CA GLY A 20 -38.94 -5.06 -38.34
C GLY A 20 -40.40 -5.08 -37.91
N TYR A 21 -40.72 -5.78 -36.81
CA TYR A 21 -42.08 -5.90 -36.26
C TYR A 21 -42.81 -4.55 -36.09
N SER A 22 -42.12 -3.52 -35.56
CA SER A 22 -42.72 -2.19 -35.37
C SER A 22 -43.20 -1.54 -36.67
N ARG A 23 -42.52 -1.79 -37.80
CA ARG A 23 -42.95 -1.31 -39.12
C ARG A 23 -44.22 -2.02 -39.57
N LEU A 24 -44.26 -3.36 -39.44
CA LEU A 24 -45.42 -4.16 -39.83
C LEU A 24 -46.68 -3.79 -39.03
N MET A 25 -46.50 -3.56 -37.72
CA MET A 25 -47.56 -3.06 -36.83
C MET A 25 -48.05 -1.68 -37.26
N GLY A 26 -47.15 -0.74 -37.57
CA GLY A 26 -47.54 0.60 -38.01
C GLY A 26 -48.27 0.65 -39.37
N GLU A 27 -48.08 -0.35 -40.23
CA GLU A 27 -48.72 -0.43 -41.56
C GLU A 27 -50.12 -1.08 -41.51
N ASP A 28 -50.31 -2.13 -40.70
CA ASP A 28 -51.60 -2.80 -40.51
C ASP A 28 -51.56 -3.64 -39.22
N GLU A 29 -52.07 -3.09 -38.12
CA GLU A 29 -52.01 -3.70 -36.79
C GLU A 29 -52.79 -5.02 -36.72
N GLU A 30 -53.99 -5.09 -37.31
CA GLU A 30 -54.90 -6.24 -37.16
C GLU A 30 -54.41 -7.45 -37.97
N SER A 31 -53.95 -7.22 -39.21
CA SER A 31 -53.35 -8.27 -40.04
C SER A 31 -52.02 -8.77 -39.47
N THR A 32 -51.24 -7.86 -38.88
CA THR A 32 -49.93 -8.22 -38.27
C THR A 32 -50.13 -9.06 -37.02
N ALA A 33 -51.06 -8.67 -36.13
CA ALA A 33 -51.36 -9.44 -34.92
C ALA A 33 -51.90 -10.85 -35.24
N ARG A 34 -52.78 -10.99 -36.24
CA ARG A 34 -53.29 -12.30 -36.69
C ARG A 34 -52.20 -13.22 -37.21
N THR A 35 -51.33 -12.70 -38.08
CA THR A 35 -50.22 -13.46 -38.67
C THR A 35 -49.21 -13.86 -37.59
N LEU A 36 -48.86 -12.95 -36.68
CA LEU A 36 -47.96 -13.22 -35.56
C LEU A 36 -48.51 -14.32 -34.64
N ASN A 37 -49.79 -14.27 -34.27
CA ASN A 37 -50.41 -15.31 -33.45
C ASN A 37 -50.39 -16.68 -34.13
N THR A 38 -50.69 -16.72 -35.44
CA THR A 38 -50.62 -17.96 -36.24
C THR A 38 -49.19 -18.51 -36.25
N TYR A 39 -48.18 -17.66 -36.44
CA TYR A 39 -46.78 -18.10 -36.45
C TYR A 39 -46.32 -18.55 -35.06
N LYS A 40 -46.76 -17.88 -34.00
CA LYS A 40 -46.48 -18.30 -32.62
C LYS A 40 -47.09 -19.66 -32.27
N GLU A 41 -48.30 -19.96 -32.74
CA GLU A 41 -48.92 -21.28 -32.56
C GLU A 41 -48.11 -22.39 -33.26
N VAL A 42 -47.66 -22.13 -34.49
CA VAL A 42 -46.80 -23.06 -35.25
C VAL A 42 -45.46 -23.27 -34.54
N ILE A 43 -44.81 -22.17 -34.13
CA ILE A 43 -43.54 -22.21 -33.40
C ILE A 43 -43.70 -22.99 -32.10
N ALA A 44 -44.76 -22.74 -31.32
CA ALA A 44 -45.03 -23.46 -30.08
C ALA A 44 -45.26 -24.96 -30.31
N GLY A 45 -45.99 -25.33 -31.37
CA GLY A 45 -46.19 -26.72 -31.77
C GLY A 45 -44.89 -27.44 -32.14
N LEU A 46 -44.02 -26.78 -32.92
CA LEU A 46 -42.70 -27.32 -33.27
C LEU A 46 -41.78 -27.44 -32.06
N ILE A 47 -41.79 -26.46 -31.16
CA ILE A 47 -41.02 -26.50 -29.91
C ILE A 47 -41.44 -27.73 -29.08
N GLN A 48 -42.74 -27.97 -28.92
CA GLN A 48 -43.23 -29.15 -28.20
C GLN A 48 -42.89 -30.47 -28.92
N HIS A 49 -42.99 -30.49 -30.26
CA HIS A 49 -42.63 -31.66 -31.07
C HIS A 49 -41.17 -32.07 -30.87
N HIS A 50 -40.26 -31.10 -30.77
CA HIS A 50 -38.84 -31.29 -30.49
C HIS A 50 -38.50 -31.29 -28.98
N HIS A 51 -39.48 -31.64 -28.14
CA HIS A 51 -39.28 -31.82 -26.69
C HIS A 51 -38.78 -30.57 -25.94
N GLY A 52 -39.07 -29.39 -26.48
CA GLY A 52 -38.85 -28.11 -25.83
C GLY A 52 -40.09 -27.62 -25.08
N ARG A 53 -39.87 -26.67 -24.16
CA ARG A 53 -40.92 -25.98 -23.43
C ARG A 53 -40.86 -24.48 -23.75
N VAL A 54 -41.96 -23.91 -24.22
CA VAL A 54 -42.10 -22.44 -24.33
C VAL A 54 -42.15 -21.88 -22.92
N VAL A 55 -41.20 -21.00 -22.60
CA VAL A 55 -41.07 -20.39 -21.27
C VAL A 55 -41.78 -19.04 -21.22
N ASP A 56 -41.63 -18.24 -22.26
CA ASP A 56 -42.32 -16.95 -22.39
C ASP A 56 -42.49 -16.59 -23.87
N ALA A 57 -43.50 -15.80 -24.22
CA ALA A 57 -43.70 -15.32 -25.58
C ALA A 57 -44.30 -13.91 -25.64
N PRO A 58 -43.67 -12.89 -25.02
CA PRO A 58 -44.22 -11.54 -24.95
C PRO A 58 -44.05 -10.80 -26.28
N GLY A 59 -45.08 -10.08 -26.72
CA GLY A 59 -45.02 -9.25 -27.93
C GLY A 59 -44.79 -10.09 -29.18
N ASP A 60 -43.71 -9.84 -29.92
CA ASP A 60 -43.23 -10.61 -31.08
C ASP A 60 -42.18 -11.67 -30.72
N ASN A 61 -41.71 -11.70 -29.47
CA ASN A 61 -40.67 -12.62 -29.03
C ASN A 61 -41.25 -13.99 -28.65
N VAL A 62 -40.43 -15.03 -28.79
CA VAL A 62 -40.64 -16.38 -28.27
C VAL A 62 -39.37 -16.88 -27.60
N LEU A 63 -39.48 -17.29 -26.34
CA LEU A 63 -38.41 -17.86 -25.54
C LEU A 63 -38.76 -19.29 -25.14
N ALA A 64 -37.87 -20.24 -25.41
CA ALA A 64 -38.06 -21.64 -25.09
C ALA A 64 -36.79 -22.28 -24.52
N GLU A 65 -36.98 -23.32 -23.72
CA GLU A 65 -35.91 -24.15 -23.19
C GLU A 65 -36.00 -25.58 -23.72
N PHE A 66 -34.82 -26.21 -23.89
CA PHE A 66 -34.65 -27.59 -24.33
C PHE A 66 -33.62 -28.27 -23.44
N ALA A 67 -33.87 -29.54 -23.09
CA ALA A 67 -32.87 -30.36 -22.42
C ALA A 67 -31.67 -30.69 -23.35
N SER A 68 -31.86 -30.59 -24.66
CA SER A 68 -30.89 -30.97 -25.70
C SER A 68 -30.66 -29.83 -26.67
N VAL A 69 -29.39 -29.42 -26.84
CA VAL A 69 -28.99 -28.43 -27.85
C VAL A 69 -29.26 -28.94 -29.27
N VAL A 70 -29.15 -30.26 -29.49
CA VAL A 70 -29.41 -30.88 -30.80
C VAL A 70 -30.88 -30.67 -31.19
N ASP A 71 -31.79 -30.84 -30.23
CA ASP A 71 -33.23 -30.69 -30.48
C ASP A 71 -33.62 -29.22 -30.65
N ALA A 72 -33.02 -28.32 -29.85
CA ALA A 72 -33.20 -26.88 -30.03
C ALA A 72 -32.80 -26.41 -31.45
N VAL A 73 -31.67 -26.91 -31.97
CA VAL A 73 -31.20 -26.55 -33.31
C VAL A 73 -32.06 -27.18 -34.41
N ARG A 74 -32.49 -28.44 -34.27
CA ARG A 74 -33.42 -29.08 -35.21
C ARG A 74 -34.75 -28.34 -35.27
N CYS A 75 -35.30 -28.00 -34.11
CA CYS A 75 -36.50 -27.20 -33.97
C CYS A 75 -36.36 -25.85 -34.70
N ALA A 76 -35.26 -25.13 -34.47
CA ALA A 76 -35.04 -23.84 -35.13
C ALA A 76 -34.96 -23.94 -36.66
N VAL A 77 -34.30 -24.98 -37.18
CA VAL A 77 -34.21 -25.23 -38.63
C VAL A 77 -35.59 -25.54 -39.21
N GLU A 78 -36.41 -26.32 -38.51
CA GLU A 78 -37.77 -26.64 -38.94
C GLU A 78 -38.70 -25.43 -38.88
N ILE A 79 -38.60 -24.62 -37.81
CA ILE A 79 -39.31 -23.34 -37.70
C ILE A 79 -38.99 -22.47 -38.91
N GLN A 80 -37.71 -22.25 -39.23
CA GLN A 80 -37.35 -21.38 -40.35
C GLN A 80 -37.84 -21.92 -41.71
N LYS A 81 -37.86 -23.24 -41.91
CA LYS A 81 -38.41 -23.85 -43.13
C LYS A 81 -39.91 -23.66 -43.25
N GLU A 82 -40.65 -23.91 -42.17
CA GLU A 82 -42.11 -23.78 -42.14
C GLU A 82 -42.54 -22.32 -42.33
N LEU A 83 -41.89 -21.38 -41.61
CA LEU A 83 -42.18 -19.96 -41.76
C LEU A 83 -41.79 -19.42 -43.14
N LYS A 84 -40.74 -19.94 -43.77
CA LYS A 84 -40.38 -19.59 -45.15
C LYS A 84 -41.47 -19.99 -46.14
N THR A 85 -42.05 -21.19 -45.98
CA THR A 85 -43.17 -21.65 -46.82
C THR A 85 -44.39 -20.75 -46.65
N ARG A 86 -44.78 -20.45 -45.41
CA ARG A 86 -45.94 -19.59 -45.13
C ARG A 86 -45.74 -18.13 -45.57
N ASN A 87 -44.52 -17.59 -45.40
CA ASN A 87 -44.18 -16.26 -45.89
C ASN A 87 -44.22 -16.17 -47.43
N ALA A 88 -44.06 -17.27 -48.16
CA ALA A 88 -44.17 -17.26 -49.62
C ALA A 88 -45.60 -16.95 -50.10
N GLU A 89 -46.62 -17.23 -49.29
CA GLU A 89 -48.04 -16.94 -49.57
C GLU A 89 -48.41 -15.47 -49.26
N LEU A 90 -47.54 -14.74 -48.56
CA LEU A 90 -47.73 -13.34 -48.21
C LEU A 90 -47.01 -12.40 -49.20
N PRO A 91 -47.58 -11.22 -49.49
CA PRO A 91 -46.88 -10.14 -50.19
C PRO A 91 -45.54 -9.82 -49.50
N GLU A 92 -44.52 -9.46 -50.29
CA GLU A 92 -43.15 -9.26 -49.79
C GLU A 92 -43.07 -8.26 -48.63
N ASN A 93 -43.87 -7.18 -48.66
CA ASN A 93 -43.93 -6.18 -47.61
C ASN A 93 -44.61 -6.64 -46.31
N ARG A 94 -45.30 -7.79 -46.33
CA ARG A 94 -46.05 -8.39 -45.21
C ARG A 94 -45.42 -9.67 -44.65
N ARG A 95 -44.29 -10.13 -45.20
CA ARG A 95 -43.57 -11.31 -44.70
C ARG A 95 -43.01 -11.06 -43.29
N MET A 96 -43.16 -12.04 -42.41
CA MET A 96 -42.65 -12.00 -41.04
C MET A 96 -41.47 -12.94 -40.90
N GLU A 97 -40.28 -12.39 -41.03
CA GLU A 97 -39.04 -13.14 -40.94
C GLU A 97 -38.53 -13.13 -39.50
N PHE A 98 -38.61 -14.29 -38.86
CA PHE A 98 -38.08 -14.49 -37.52
C PHE A 98 -36.56 -14.61 -37.55
N ARG A 99 -35.89 -14.08 -36.53
CA ARG A 99 -34.48 -14.38 -36.23
C ARG A 99 -34.45 -15.31 -35.03
N ILE A 100 -33.53 -16.27 -35.03
CA ILE A 100 -33.43 -17.24 -33.94
C ILE A 100 -32.00 -17.30 -33.39
N GLY A 101 -31.87 -17.26 -32.06
CA GLY A 101 -30.63 -17.41 -31.32
C GLY A 101 -30.68 -18.60 -30.37
N ILE A 102 -29.62 -19.42 -30.36
CA ILE A 102 -29.52 -20.58 -29.44
C ILE A 102 -28.25 -20.50 -28.60
N ASN A 103 -28.40 -20.68 -27.29
CA ASN A 103 -27.29 -20.76 -26.35
C ASN A 103 -27.44 -21.95 -25.39
N LEU A 104 -26.34 -22.64 -25.09
CA LEU A 104 -26.27 -23.58 -23.97
C LEU A 104 -25.61 -22.86 -22.77
N GLY A 105 -26.35 -22.67 -21.68
CA GLY A 105 -25.87 -21.96 -20.51
C GLY A 105 -26.69 -22.21 -19.25
N ASP A 106 -26.13 -21.80 -18.12
CA ASP A 106 -26.79 -21.94 -16.82
C ASP A 106 -27.92 -20.94 -16.64
N VAL A 107 -29.05 -21.42 -16.15
CA VAL A 107 -30.24 -20.62 -15.80
C VAL A 107 -30.74 -20.95 -14.41
N ILE A 108 -31.48 -20.01 -13.86
CA ILE A 108 -32.23 -20.10 -12.61
C ILE A 108 -33.70 -20.29 -12.95
N GLU A 109 -34.31 -21.34 -12.42
CA GLU A 109 -35.73 -21.62 -12.58
C GLU A 109 -36.52 -21.04 -11.40
N GLU A 110 -37.47 -20.14 -11.69
CA GLU A 110 -38.35 -19.51 -10.71
C GLU A 110 -39.82 -19.64 -11.18
N GLY A 111 -40.52 -20.65 -10.65
CA GLY A 111 -41.84 -21.03 -11.13
C GLY A 111 -41.78 -21.54 -12.58
N ASP A 112 -42.60 -20.98 -13.46
CA ASP A 112 -42.61 -21.32 -14.88
C ASP A 112 -41.57 -20.55 -15.71
N LYS A 113 -40.83 -19.60 -15.11
CA LYS A 113 -39.86 -18.72 -15.80
C LYS A 113 -38.42 -19.19 -15.62
N ILE A 114 -37.57 -18.83 -16.59
CA ILE A 114 -36.11 -18.97 -16.51
C ILE A 114 -35.43 -17.60 -16.53
N LEU A 115 -34.44 -17.41 -15.66
CA LEU A 115 -33.69 -16.17 -15.49
C LEU A 115 -32.18 -16.45 -15.47
N GLY A 116 -31.36 -15.52 -15.93
CA GLY A 116 -29.90 -15.59 -15.83
C GLY A 116 -29.17 -15.29 -17.13
N ASP A 117 -27.84 -15.32 -17.06
CA ASP A 117 -26.96 -14.94 -18.17
C ASP A 117 -27.16 -15.80 -19.41
N GLY A 118 -27.52 -17.08 -19.24
CA GLY A 118 -27.84 -17.98 -20.36
C GLY A 118 -28.94 -17.43 -21.28
N VAL A 119 -29.98 -16.82 -20.71
CA VAL A 119 -31.12 -16.23 -21.44
C VAL A 119 -30.71 -14.95 -22.16
N ASN A 120 -29.93 -14.11 -21.47
CA ASN A 120 -29.40 -12.86 -22.03
C ASN A 120 -28.46 -13.12 -23.22
N ILE A 121 -27.65 -14.18 -23.16
CA ILE A 121 -26.79 -14.59 -24.29
C ILE A 121 -27.67 -15.04 -25.47
N ALA A 122 -28.68 -15.89 -25.24
CA ALA A 122 -29.54 -16.40 -26.32
C ALA A 122 -30.22 -15.27 -27.10
N ALA A 123 -30.83 -14.30 -26.40
CA ALA A 123 -31.46 -13.12 -27.01
C ALA A 123 -30.45 -12.23 -27.77
N ARG A 124 -29.18 -12.19 -27.34
CA ARG A 124 -28.17 -11.41 -28.05
C ARG A 124 -27.62 -12.11 -29.28
N ILE A 125 -27.43 -13.42 -29.20
CA ILE A 125 -27.05 -14.26 -30.33
C ILE A 125 -28.14 -14.22 -31.40
N GLU A 126 -29.42 -14.22 -31.03
CA GLU A 126 -30.56 -14.02 -31.93
C GLU A 126 -30.43 -12.71 -32.72
N GLY A 127 -30.14 -11.61 -32.04
CA GLY A 127 -29.96 -10.30 -32.68
C GLY A 127 -28.80 -10.23 -33.69
N LEU A 128 -27.85 -11.17 -33.67
CA LEU A 128 -26.77 -11.29 -34.67
C LEU A 128 -27.21 -12.04 -35.93
N SER A 129 -28.35 -12.72 -35.90
CA SER A 129 -28.86 -13.44 -37.04
C SER A 129 -29.49 -12.51 -38.07
N GLU A 130 -29.37 -12.87 -39.34
CA GLU A 130 -30.12 -12.21 -40.41
C GLU A 130 -31.59 -12.61 -40.37
N ALA A 131 -32.44 -11.92 -41.12
CA ALA A 131 -33.86 -12.22 -41.21
C ALA A 131 -34.05 -13.65 -41.76
N GLY A 132 -34.84 -14.49 -41.07
CA GLY A 132 -34.99 -15.90 -41.44
C GLY A 132 -33.77 -16.78 -41.09
N GLY A 133 -32.79 -16.23 -40.34
CA GLY A 133 -31.55 -16.90 -39.96
C GLY A 133 -31.61 -17.58 -38.59
N ILE A 134 -30.59 -18.40 -38.33
CA ILE A 134 -30.33 -19.00 -37.01
C ILE A 134 -28.87 -18.76 -36.64
N CYS A 135 -28.64 -18.20 -35.46
CA CYS A 135 -27.31 -18.02 -34.89
C CYS A 135 -27.17 -18.81 -33.59
N ILE A 136 -26.00 -19.41 -33.35
CA ILE A 136 -25.73 -20.22 -32.16
C ILE A 136 -24.44 -19.80 -31.48
N SER A 137 -24.39 -19.93 -30.15
CA SER A 137 -23.17 -19.71 -29.37
C SER A 137 -22.15 -20.82 -29.59
N GLY A 138 -20.88 -20.57 -29.25
CA GLY A 138 -19.79 -21.53 -29.38
C GLY A 138 -20.00 -22.79 -28.52
N THR A 139 -20.60 -22.64 -27.34
CA THR A 139 -20.95 -23.77 -26.47
C THR A 139 -22.03 -24.65 -27.11
N ALA A 140 -23.01 -24.05 -27.80
CA ALA A 140 -23.98 -24.80 -28.57
C ALA A 140 -23.35 -25.47 -29.81
N PHE A 141 -22.51 -24.74 -30.56
CA PHE A 141 -21.79 -25.25 -31.73
C PHE A 141 -20.95 -26.49 -31.41
N ASP A 142 -20.16 -26.45 -30.34
CA ASP A 142 -19.29 -27.56 -29.96
C ASP A 142 -20.07 -28.85 -29.67
N GLN A 143 -21.34 -28.75 -29.25
CA GLN A 143 -22.20 -29.89 -28.99
C GLN A 143 -22.89 -30.45 -30.25
N VAL A 144 -23.06 -29.64 -31.30
CA VAL A 144 -23.87 -30.01 -32.48
C VAL A 144 -23.07 -30.17 -33.78
N LYS A 145 -21.83 -29.66 -33.86
CA LYS A 145 -21.03 -29.62 -35.10
C LYS A 145 -20.87 -30.95 -35.83
N ASN A 146 -20.87 -32.06 -35.10
CA ASN A 146 -20.73 -33.42 -35.66
C ASN A 146 -22.03 -34.24 -35.59
N LYS A 147 -23.15 -33.64 -35.20
CA LYS A 147 -24.43 -34.35 -34.93
C LYS A 147 -25.57 -33.92 -35.85
N LEU A 148 -25.41 -32.83 -36.60
CA LEU A 148 -26.43 -32.28 -37.48
C LEU A 148 -25.91 -32.08 -38.90
N SER A 149 -26.73 -32.40 -39.89
CA SER A 149 -26.43 -32.24 -41.31
C SER A 149 -26.73 -30.81 -41.80
N VAL A 150 -26.17 -29.80 -41.13
CA VAL A 150 -26.25 -28.37 -41.49
C VAL A 150 -24.85 -27.80 -41.64
N GLY A 151 -24.71 -26.65 -42.31
CA GLY A 151 -23.44 -25.92 -42.36
C GLY A 151 -23.33 -24.90 -41.23
N PHE A 152 -22.10 -24.49 -40.92
CA PHE A 152 -21.82 -23.46 -39.91
C PHE A 152 -20.89 -22.40 -40.49
N GLN A 153 -21.20 -21.12 -40.26
CA GLN A 153 -20.33 -20.00 -40.61
C GLN A 153 -19.86 -19.31 -39.34
N TYR A 154 -18.54 -19.25 -39.11
CA TYR A 154 -17.98 -18.61 -37.94
C TYR A 154 -18.04 -17.08 -38.06
N LEU A 155 -18.66 -16.43 -37.06
CA LEU A 155 -18.84 -14.97 -37.01
C LEU A 155 -17.82 -14.26 -36.11
N GLY A 156 -16.83 -14.99 -35.58
CA GLY A 156 -15.86 -14.44 -34.64
C GLY A 156 -16.33 -14.45 -33.18
N LYS A 157 -15.56 -13.77 -32.32
CA LYS A 157 -15.90 -13.55 -30.90
C LYS A 157 -16.71 -12.28 -30.77
N GLN A 158 -17.88 -12.38 -30.13
CA GLN A 158 -18.86 -11.31 -29.98
C GLN A 158 -18.90 -10.86 -28.52
N THR A 159 -18.71 -9.56 -28.30
CA THR A 159 -18.79 -8.99 -26.96
C THR A 159 -20.24 -8.72 -26.59
N VAL A 160 -20.72 -9.33 -25.50
CA VAL A 160 -22.08 -9.16 -25.00
C VAL A 160 -22.05 -8.25 -23.76
N LYS A 161 -22.97 -7.28 -23.70
CA LYS A 161 -23.07 -6.36 -22.55
C LYS A 161 -23.35 -7.17 -21.27
N ASN A 162 -22.61 -6.88 -20.20
CA ASN A 162 -22.69 -7.56 -18.90
C ASN A 162 -22.15 -9.01 -18.86
N ILE A 163 -21.34 -9.42 -19.84
CA ILE A 163 -20.62 -10.71 -19.83
C ILE A 163 -19.12 -10.43 -20.06
N PRO A 164 -18.24 -10.82 -19.14
CA PRO A 164 -16.83 -10.42 -19.19
C PRO A 164 -16.05 -11.07 -20.35
N ASP A 165 -16.44 -12.27 -20.78
CA ASP A 165 -15.77 -13.01 -21.84
C ASP A 165 -16.53 -12.93 -23.18
N PRO A 166 -15.85 -12.61 -24.30
CA PRO A 166 -16.46 -12.63 -25.63
C PRO A 166 -16.96 -14.03 -26.03
N VAL A 167 -18.21 -14.12 -26.48
CA VAL A 167 -18.87 -15.38 -26.87
C VAL A 167 -18.59 -15.66 -28.35
N ARG A 168 -18.07 -16.84 -28.69
CA ARG A 168 -17.97 -17.28 -30.11
C ARG A 168 -19.38 -17.44 -30.69
N ALA A 169 -19.63 -16.96 -31.91
CA ALA A 169 -20.93 -17.09 -32.56
C ALA A 169 -20.82 -17.73 -33.95
N TYR A 170 -21.82 -18.51 -34.33
CA TYR A 170 -21.89 -19.22 -35.60
C TYR A 170 -23.27 -19.09 -36.22
N ASN A 171 -23.35 -18.72 -37.50
CA ASN A 171 -24.61 -18.83 -38.27
C ASN A 171 -24.79 -20.26 -38.78
N ILE A 172 -26.04 -20.75 -38.75
CA ILE A 172 -26.40 -22.02 -39.37
C ILE A 172 -26.79 -21.80 -40.82
N LEU A 173 -26.15 -22.57 -41.71
CA LEU A 173 -26.42 -22.58 -43.14
C LEU A 173 -27.31 -23.78 -43.47
N MET A 174 -28.57 -23.50 -43.85
CA MET A 174 -29.60 -24.52 -44.11
C MET A 174 -29.58 -25.06 -45.55
N GLY A 175 -28.74 -24.50 -46.43
CA GLY A 175 -28.60 -24.94 -47.82
C GLY A 175 -27.86 -26.30 -47.94
N PRO A 176 -28.27 -27.18 -48.87
CA PRO A 176 -27.67 -28.51 -49.01
C PRO A 176 -26.17 -28.46 -49.36
N GLU A 177 -25.71 -27.44 -50.07
CA GLU A 177 -24.30 -27.21 -50.42
C GLU A 177 -23.37 -26.94 -49.23
N ALA A 178 -23.93 -26.51 -48.09
CA ALA A 178 -23.19 -26.15 -46.87
C ALA A 178 -23.18 -27.27 -45.82
N ALA A 179 -23.96 -28.36 -46.00
CA ALA A 179 -24.11 -29.42 -45.02
C ALA A 179 -22.75 -30.03 -44.61
N GLY A 180 -22.48 -30.04 -43.30
CA GLY A 180 -21.26 -30.60 -42.71
C GLY A 180 -19.99 -29.74 -42.87
N LYS A 181 -20.09 -28.53 -43.44
CA LYS A 181 -18.95 -27.61 -43.60
C LYS A 181 -18.96 -26.52 -42.53
N VAL A 182 -17.78 -26.20 -42.00
CA VAL A 182 -17.54 -25.01 -41.17
C VAL A 182 -16.75 -24.00 -42.00
N ILE A 183 -17.35 -22.84 -42.28
CA ILE A 183 -16.76 -21.79 -43.12
C ILE A 183 -16.20 -20.68 -42.22
N GLY A 184 -14.94 -20.30 -42.43
CA GLY A 184 -14.32 -19.14 -41.78
C GLY A 184 -13.42 -19.44 -40.57
N GLU A 185 -13.31 -20.68 -40.12
CA GLU A 185 -12.35 -21.08 -39.09
C GLU A 185 -11.03 -21.51 -39.77
N LYS A 186 -9.97 -20.70 -39.67
CA LYS A 186 -8.66 -21.03 -40.26
C LYS A 186 -7.92 -22.04 -39.39
N GLU A 187 -7.79 -23.28 -39.86
CA GLU A 187 -6.82 -24.24 -39.31
C GLU A 187 -5.37 -23.90 -39.73
N PRO A 188 -4.36 -24.17 -38.88
CA PRO A 188 -2.97 -23.91 -39.20
C PRO A 188 -2.40 -24.97 -40.15
N LYS A 189 -1.80 -24.55 -41.27
CA LYS A 189 -1.11 -25.43 -42.23
C LYS A 189 0.36 -25.65 -41.84
N GLU A 190 0.77 -26.91 -41.76
CA GLU A 190 2.17 -27.35 -41.66
C GLU A 190 2.93 -27.09 -42.98
N THR A 191 4.17 -26.59 -42.89
CA THR A 191 5.09 -26.43 -44.03
C THR A 191 6.44 -27.11 -43.76
N ARG A 192 6.81 -28.05 -44.66
CA ARG A 192 8.09 -28.76 -44.70
C ARG A 192 9.25 -27.82 -45.08
N TRP A 193 10.29 -27.72 -44.25
CA TRP A 193 11.58 -27.08 -44.59
C TRP A 193 12.75 -28.09 -44.49
N GLY A 194 13.72 -27.95 -45.41
CA GLY A 194 14.76 -28.94 -45.72
C GLY A 194 15.86 -29.14 -44.66
N TRP A 195 16.40 -30.36 -44.62
CA TRP A 195 17.31 -30.91 -43.59
C TRP A 195 18.58 -30.09 -43.28
N LYS A 196 19.01 -29.18 -44.15
CA LYS A 196 20.20 -28.34 -43.89
C LYS A 196 19.88 -27.14 -42.99
N ALA A 197 18.66 -26.60 -43.05
CA ALA A 197 18.17 -25.68 -42.04
C ALA A 197 17.91 -26.42 -40.71
N ILE A 198 17.50 -27.68 -40.78
CA ILE A 198 17.31 -28.55 -39.61
C ILE A 198 18.63 -28.76 -38.86
N ALA A 199 19.79 -28.94 -39.50
CA ALA A 199 21.05 -29.11 -38.76
C ALA A 199 21.48 -27.85 -37.99
N ALA A 200 21.34 -26.66 -38.59
CA ALA A 200 21.65 -25.39 -37.93
C ALA A 200 20.62 -25.04 -36.85
N VAL A 201 19.34 -25.32 -37.11
CA VAL A 201 18.25 -25.18 -36.14
C VAL A 201 18.34 -26.25 -35.06
N VAL A 202 18.85 -27.46 -35.31
CA VAL A 202 19.07 -28.51 -34.29
C VAL A 202 20.26 -28.18 -33.43
N ALA A 203 21.34 -27.58 -33.96
CA ALA A 203 22.40 -27.05 -33.10
C ALA A 203 21.88 -25.90 -32.22
N LEU A 204 21.13 -24.95 -32.80
CA LEU A 204 20.48 -23.87 -32.06
C LEU A 204 19.35 -24.35 -31.14
N ALA A 205 18.70 -25.47 -31.44
CA ALA A 205 17.64 -26.10 -30.64
C ALA A 205 18.15 -27.19 -29.70
N LEU A 206 19.41 -27.59 -29.78
CA LEU A 206 20.11 -28.36 -28.75
C LEU A 206 20.77 -27.40 -27.76
N VAL A 207 21.18 -26.22 -28.20
CA VAL A 207 21.56 -25.11 -27.31
C VAL A 207 20.31 -24.52 -26.67
N ALA A 208 19.28 -24.16 -27.44
CA ALA A 208 18.01 -23.67 -26.92
C ALA A 208 17.20 -24.79 -26.24
N GLY A 209 17.33 -26.05 -26.66
CA GLY A 209 16.73 -27.22 -26.01
C GLY A 209 17.52 -27.67 -24.79
N GLY A 210 18.82 -27.45 -24.72
CA GLY A 210 19.60 -27.54 -23.47
C GLY A 210 19.21 -26.44 -22.51
N LEU A 211 18.98 -25.22 -23.01
CA LEU A 211 18.46 -24.09 -22.24
C LEU A 211 17.00 -24.33 -21.80
N VAL A 212 16.13 -24.86 -22.65
CA VAL A 212 14.72 -25.17 -22.37
C VAL A 212 14.58 -26.45 -21.54
N TRP A 213 15.43 -27.46 -21.70
CA TRP A 213 15.46 -28.63 -20.80
C TRP A 213 15.93 -28.24 -19.41
N ASN A 214 16.90 -27.32 -19.30
CA ASN A 214 17.30 -26.71 -18.04
C ASN A 214 16.19 -25.81 -17.45
N PHE A 215 15.33 -25.19 -18.27
CA PHE A 215 14.27 -24.27 -17.83
C PHE A 215 12.88 -24.91 -17.60
N TYR A 216 12.53 -26.00 -18.29
CA TYR A 216 11.15 -26.52 -18.38
C TYR A 216 10.94 -27.93 -17.82
N PHE A 217 11.97 -28.80 -17.76
CA PHE A 217 11.78 -30.20 -17.35
C PHE A 217 12.52 -30.62 -16.06
N ARG A 218 13.10 -29.67 -15.31
CA ARG A 218 13.34 -29.87 -13.87
C ARG A 218 12.07 -29.53 -13.07
N GLY A 219 11.07 -30.41 -13.20
CA GLY A 219 10.05 -30.69 -12.20
C GLY A 219 8.95 -29.64 -12.00
N GLN A 220 7.71 -30.07 -12.24
CA GLN A 220 6.54 -29.60 -11.50
C GLN A 220 6.85 -29.63 -9.99
N GLN A 221 7.23 -28.49 -9.44
CA GLN A 221 6.82 -28.09 -8.10
C GLN A 221 5.56 -27.25 -8.27
N ILE A 222 4.58 -27.47 -7.41
CA ILE A 222 3.50 -26.51 -7.14
C ILE A 222 4.14 -25.13 -6.99
N GLU A 223 3.87 -24.19 -7.92
CA GLU A 223 4.51 -22.87 -7.92
C GLU A 223 3.98 -22.07 -6.71
N ARG A 224 4.69 -22.19 -5.58
CA ARG A 224 4.64 -21.25 -4.47
C ARG A 224 5.12 -19.88 -4.97
N ALA A 225 4.53 -18.79 -4.49
CA ALA A 225 4.95 -17.46 -4.90
C ALA A 225 6.43 -17.27 -4.51
N ARG A 226 7.28 -17.30 -5.53
CA ARG A 226 8.71 -17.04 -5.46
C ARG A 226 8.95 -15.64 -4.87
N VAL A 227 9.71 -15.55 -3.77
CA VAL A 227 10.10 -14.29 -3.10
C VAL A 227 10.87 -13.37 -4.06
N ASP A 228 11.61 -13.95 -5.01
CA ASP A 228 12.33 -13.30 -6.11
C ASP A 228 11.42 -12.75 -7.24
N LYS A 229 10.15 -13.16 -7.29
CA LYS A 229 9.11 -12.59 -8.18
C LYS A 229 8.13 -11.68 -7.42
N MET A 230 8.28 -11.52 -6.12
CA MET A 230 7.68 -10.38 -5.42
C MET A 230 8.46 -9.14 -5.84
N ALA A 231 7.77 -8.01 -6.06
CA ALA A 231 8.44 -6.79 -6.49
C ALA A 231 9.50 -6.31 -5.47
N PHE A 232 9.46 -6.79 -4.21
CA PHE A 232 10.38 -6.41 -3.12
C PHE A 232 10.61 -7.53 -2.09
N PRO A 233 11.79 -7.57 -1.42
CA PRO A 233 12.06 -8.48 -0.32
C PRO A 233 11.18 -8.18 0.91
N SER A 234 10.59 -9.24 1.48
CA SER A 234 9.74 -9.17 2.67
C SER A 234 10.51 -8.62 3.88
N PRO A 235 9.96 -7.67 4.67
CA PRO A 235 10.59 -7.21 5.90
C PRO A 235 10.83 -8.39 6.87
N ASP A 236 11.83 -8.31 7.74
CA ASP A 236 12.06 -9.27 8.84
C ASP A 236 10.92 -9.34 9.90
N LEU A 237 9.81 -8.65 9.65
CA LEU A 237 8.64 -8.43 10.51
C LEU A 237 7.36 -8.89 9.78
N PRO A 238 6.33 -9.41 10.49
CA PRO A 238 5.02 -9.67 9.88
C PRO A 238 4.48 -8.41 9.16
N SER A 239 4.19 -8.51 7.86
CA SER A 239 3.59 -7.44 7.07
C SER A 239 2.19 -7.80 6.60
N ILE A 240 1.23 -6.88 6.74
CA ILE A 240 -0.19 -7.15 6.49
C ILE A 240 -0.89 -6.00 5.75
N ALA A 241 -1.68 -6.36 4.73
CA ALA A 241 -2.68 -5.47 4.13
C ALA A 241 -4.09 -5.91 4.56
N VAL A 242 -4.92 -4.97 5.00
CA VAL A 242 -6.34 -5.23 5.28
C VAL A 242 -7.17 -4.67 4.13
N LEU A 243 -7.76 -5.55 3.33
CA LEU A 243 -8.61 -5.16 2.20
C LEU A 243 -9.99 -4.69 2.68
N PRO A 244 -10.62 -3.75 1.95
CA PRO A 244 -11.99 -3.32 2.24
C PRO A 244 -12.94 -4.51 2.33
N PHE A 245 -13.60 -4.67 3.47
CA PHE A 245 -14.60 -5.71 3.66
C PHE A 245 -15.76 -5.50 2.66
N VAL A 246 -16.24 -6.58 2.07
CA VAL A 246 -17.30 -6.54 1.06
C VAL A 246 -18.66 -6.38 1.75
N ASN A 247 -19.44 -5.37 1.35
CA ASN A 247 -20.84 -5.23 1.77
C ASN A 247 -21.73 -6.25 1.04
N MET A 248 -22.23 -7.24 1.77
CA MET A 248 -23.15 -8.29 1.29
C MET A 248 -24.61 -8.06 1.72
N SER A 249 -24.95 -6.84 2.14
CA SER A 249 -26.29 -6.48 2.63
C SER A 249 -27.24 -6.03 1.50
N GLY A 250 -26.73 -5.83 0.28
CA GLY A 250 -27.52 -5.39 -0.88
C GLY A 250 -27.91 -3.91 -0.88
N ASP A 251 -27.63 -3.17 0.20
CA ASP A 251 -27.89 -1.73 0.34
C ASP A 251 -26.57 -0.94 0.31
N PRO A 252 -26.30 -0.14 -0.75
CA PRO A 252 -25.12 0.72 -0.83
C PRO A 252 -25.03 1.73 0.32
N LYS A 253 -26.16 2.12 0.93
CA LYS A 253 -26.15 3.03 2.09
C LYS A 253 -25.51 2.41 3.32
N GLN A 254 -25.22 1.11 3.33
CA GLN A 254 -24.59 0.40 4.45
C GLN A 254 -23.09 0.18 4.24
N GLU A 255 -22.52 0.72 3.16
CA GLU A 255 -21.12 0.51 2.82
C GLU A 255 -20.14 1.18 3.79
N TYR A 256 -20.58 2.24 4.47
CA TYR A 256 -19.84 2.83 5.59
C TYR A 256 -19.53 1.82 6.70
N PHE A 257 -20.37 0.79 6.84
CA PHE A 257 -20.24 -0.20 7.89
C PHE A 257 -19.07 -1.16 7.65
N SER A 258 -18.96 -1.67 6.42
CA SER A 258 -17.86 -2.53 6.01
C SER A 258 -16.54 -1.75 5.91
N ASP A 259 -16.59 -0.51 5.44
CA ASP A 259 -15.44 0.40 5.44
C ASP A 259 -14.93 0.69 6.86
N GLY A 260 -15.85 0.95 7.80
CA GLY A 260 -15.53 1.18 9.20
C GLY A 260 -14.90 -0.04 9.87
N LEU A 261 -15.42 -1.25 9.62
CA LEU A 261 -14.80 -2.48 10.12
C LEU A 261 -13.37 -2.66 9.62
N THR A 262 -13.12 -2.39 8.33
CA THR A 262 -11.79 -2.47 7.71
C THR A 262 -10.81 -1.54 8.42
N GLU A 263 -11.22 -0.28 8.59
CA GLU A 263 -10.42 0.76 9.23
C GLU A 263 -10.04 0.39 10.67
N GLU A 264 -10.99 -0.14 11.43
CA GLU A 264 -10.75 -0.53 12.83
C GLU A 264 -9.67 -1.58 12.96
N ILE A 265 -9.64 -2.54 12.04
CA ILE A 265 -8.63 -3.58 12.06
C ILE A 265 -7.27 -3.00 11.67
N ILE A 266 -7.19 -2.11 10.68
CA ILE A 266 -5.95 -1.40 10.32
C ILE A 266 -5.40 -0.64 11.53
N ASN A 267 -6.22 0.19 12.18
CA ASN A 267 -5.79 0.98 13.34
C ASN A 267 -5.35 0.08 14.51
N GLY A 268 -6.11 -0.98 14.79
CA GLY A 268 -5.79 -1.95 15.84
C GLY A 268 -4.45 -2.65 15.63
N LEU A 269 -4.15 -3.07 14.38
CA LEU A 269 -2.88 -3.71 14.03
C LEU A 269 -1.71 -2.71 14.05
N SER A 270 -1.91 -1.48 13.60
CA SER A 270 -0.87 -0.43 13.53
C SER A 270 -0.32 -0.02 14.90
N LYS A 271 -1.03 -0.32 15.99
CA LYS A 271 -0.56 -0.09 17.36
C LYS A 271 0.47 -1.09 17.84
N VAL A 272 0.56 -2.26 17.21
CA VAL A 272 1.46 -3.32 17.65
C VAL A 272 2.86 -3.05 17.10
N PRO A 273 3.85 -2.79 17.97
CA PRO A 273 5.22 -2.64 17.51
C PRO A 273 5.65 -3.92 16.80
N ARG A 274 6.40 -3.78 15.70
CA ARG A 274 6.94 -4.90 14.90
C ARG A 274 5.95 -5.61 13.97
N ILE A 275 4.77 -5.03 13.70
CA ILE A 275 3.94 -5.41 12.55
C ILE A 275 3.96 -4.25 11.55
N PHE A 276 4.23 -4.54 10.28
CA PHE A 276 4.12 -3.55 9.21
C PHE A 276 2.71 -3.61 8.61
N VAL A 277 1.91 -2.57 8.83
CA VAL A 277 0.53 -2.50 8.36
C VAL A 277 0.46 -1.50 7.21
N ILE A 278 -0.17 -1.90 6.11
CA ILE A 278 -0.39 -1.03 4.96
C ILE A 278 -1.45 0.02 5.29
N ALA A 279 -1.19 1.27 4.89
CA ALA A 279 -2.10 2.38 5.11
C ALA A 279 -3.45 2.14 4.43
N ARG A 280 -4.52 2.58 5.10
CA ARG A 280 -5.91 2.48 4.63
C ARG A 280 -6.08 2.93 3.19
N ASN A 281 -5.64 4.13 2.85
CA ASN A 281 -5.90 4.69 1.53
C ASN A 281 -5.21 3.91 0.39
N SER A 282 -4.13 3.17 0.69
CA SER A 282 -3.53 2.22 -0.25
C SER A 282 -4.44 1.02 -0.48
N THR A 283 -4.94 0.36 0.57
CA THR A 283 -5.79 -0.83 0.43
C THR A 283 -7.17 -0.51 -0.14
N PHE A 284 -7.70 0.69 0.12
CA PHE A 284 -8.98 1.14 -0.42
C PHE A 284 -8.99 1.36 -1.94
N ALA A 285 -7.82 1.45 -2.59
CA ALA A 285 -7.72 1.44 -4.06
C ALA A 285 -8.22 0.12 -4.69
N TYR A 286 -8.35 -0.94 -3.89
CA TYR A 286 -8.87 -2.26 -4.28
C TYR A 286 -10.37 -2.42 -4.02
N LYS A 287 -11.02 -1.39 -3.45
CA LYS A 287 -12.46 -1.44 -3.15
C LYS A 287 -13.28 -1.67 -4.42
N GLY A 288 -14.22 -2.62 -4.36
CA GLY A 288 -15.09 -2.97 -5.49
C GLY A 288 -14.38 -3.69 -6.65
N LYS A 289 -13.12 -4.08 -6.49
CA LYS A 289 -12.36 -4.85 -7.48
C LYS A 289 -12.25 -6.29 -7.04
N THR A 290 -12.45 -7.23 -7.96
CA THR A 290 -12.05 -8.63 -7.75
C THR A 290 -10.54 -8.70 -7.93
N VAL A 291 -9.82 -9.14 -6.89
CA VAL A 291 -8.36 -9.18 -6.91
C VAL A 291 -7.82 -10.50 -6.39
N ASP A 292 -6.79 -11.00 -7.06
CA ASP A 292 -6.02 -12.15 -6.60
C ASP A 292 -5.19 -11.71 -5.37
N ILE A 293 -5.39 -12.37 -4.23
CA ILE A 293 -4.67 -12.10 -2.98
C ILE A 293 -3.15 -12.20 -3.18
N LYS A 294 -2.68 -13.09 -4.05
CA LYS A 294 -1.24 -13.20 -4.36
C LYS A 294 -0.74 -11.96 -5.11
N GLN A 295 -1.58 -11.38 -5.98
CA GLN A 295 -1.27 -10.12 -6.66
C GLN A 295 -1.24 -8.96 -5.67
N VAL A 296 -2.22 -8.88 -4.75
CA VAL A 296 -2.25 -7.86 -3.69
C VAL A 296 -0.99 -7.95 -2.82
N GLY A 297 -0.58 -9.16 -2.42
CA GLY A 297 0.65 -9.38 -1.67
C GLY A 297 1.90 -8.88 -2.40
N ARG A 298 1.98 -9.09 -3.72
CA ARG A 298 3.08 -8.62 -4.57
C ARG A 298 3.10 -7.10 -4.73
N GLU A 299 1.95 -6.50 -5.05
CA GLU A 299 1.81 -5.05 -5.32
C GLU A 299 2.00 -4.21 -4.05
N MET A 300 1.60 -4.74 -2.88
CA MET A 300 1.73 -4.04 -1.61
C MET A 300 3.00 -4.43 -0.83
N GLY A 301 3.73 -5.46 -1.28
CA GLY A 301 4.91 -5.96 -0.58
C GLY A 301 4.60 -6.56 0.80
N VAL A 302 3.43 -7.20 0.96
CA VAL A 302 3.00 -7.80 2.24
C VAL A 302 2.97 -9.32 2.20
N LYS A 303 3.29 -9.94 3.34
CA LYS A 303 3.20 -11.41 3.51
C LYS A 303 1.76 -11.86 3.74
N TYR A 304 0.98 -11.06 4.47
CA TYR A 304 -0.39 -11.42 4.85
C TYR A 304 -1.41 -10.44 4.28
N VAL A 305 -2.58 -10.96 3.92
CA VAL A 305 -3.74 -10.17 3.50
C VAL A 305 -4.92 -10.60 4.36
N LEU A 306 -5.59 -9.62 4.95
CA LEU A 306 -6.86 -9.83 5.64
C LEU A 306 -7.99 -9.35 4.74
N GLU A 307 -8.95 -10.22 4.45
CA GLU A 307 -10.16 -9.89 3.71
C GLU A 307 -11.40 -10.38 4.45
N GLY A 308 -12.57 -9.92 4.02
CA GLY A 308 -13.81 -10.32 4.65
C GLY A 308 -15.04 -9.71 4.04
N SER A 309 -16.19 -10.06 4.61
CA SER A 309 -17.48 -9.55 4.18
C SER A 309 -18.38 -9.25 5.37
N VAL A 310 -19.31 -8.32 5.16
CA VAL A 310 -20.30 -7.94 6.15
C VAL A 310 -21.69 -7.96 5.54
N ARG A 311 -22.61 -8.68 6.17
CA ARG A 311 -24.04 -8.64 5.88
C ARG A 311 -24.79 -8.14 7.09
N ARG A 312 -25.58 -7.09 6.91
CA ARG A 312 -26.48 -6.54 7.92
C ARG A 312 -27.93 -6.80 7.52
N ASP A 313 -28.71 -7.26 8.49
CA ASP A 313 -30.15 -7.48 8.39
C ASP A 313 -30.82 -6.90 9.65
N GLY A 314 -31.35 -5.68 9.52
CA GLY A 314 -31.88 -4.91 10.65
C GLY A 314 -30.85 -4.67 11.75
N ASN A 315 -31.08 -5.29 12.92
CA ASN A 315 -30.19 -5.23 14.10
C ASN A 315 -29.16 -6.38 14.13
N ARG A 316 -29.21 -7.35 13.21
CA ARG A 316 -28.27 -8.48 13.16
C ARG A 316 -27.17 -8.25 12.13
N LEU A 317 -25.97 -8.66 12.49
CA LEU A 317 -24.75 -8.56 11.70
C LEU A 317 -24.13 -9.93 11.54
N ARG A 318 -23.72 -10.23 10.31
CA ARG A 318 -22.88 -11.37 9.97
C ARG A 318 -21.59 -10.84 9.37
N ILE A 319 -20.48 -11.08 10.05
CA ILE A 319 -19.14 -10.70 9.59
C ILE A 319 -18.36 -11.98 9.32
N THR A 320 -17.69 -12.06 8.17
CA THR A 320 -16.71 -13.10 7.85
C THR A 320 -15.36 -12.44 7.69
N ALA A 321 -14.32 -12.95 8.35
CA ALA A 321 -12.96 -12.42 8.25
C ALA A 321 -11.98 -13.57 8.01
N GLN A 322 -11.05 -13.39 7.08
CA GLN A 322 -10.10 -14.40 6.66
C GLN A 322 -8.70 -13.81 6.52
N LEU A 323 -7.74 -14.37 7.26
CA LEU A 323 -6.33 -14.00 7.18
C LEU A 323 -5.60 -15.01 6.29
N ILE A 324 -4.98 -14.51 5.24
CA ILE A 324 -4.41 -15.32 4.17
C ILE A 324 -2.93 -14.97 4.03
N ASP A 325 -2.08 -15.99 3.97
CA ASP A 325 -0.70 -15.81 3.56
C ASP A 325 -0.68 -15.61 2.04
N ALA A 326 -0.36 -14.39 1.60
CA ALA A 326 -0.39 -14.00 0.20
C ALA A 326 0.73 -14.63 -0.65
N THR A 327 1.68 -15.31 -0.02
CA THR A 327 2.79 -16.01 -0.69
C THR A 327 2.40 -17.44 -1.04
N THR A 328 1.68 -18.10 -0.13
CA THR A 328 1.27 -19.50 -0.28
C THR A 328 -0.18 -19.65 -0.73
N GLY A 329 -1.04 -18.66 -0.45
CA GLY A 329 -2.49 -18.75 -0.56
C GLY A 329 -3.14 -19.50 0.61
N LEU A 330 -2.39 -19.80 1.68
CA LEU A 330 -2.91 -20.53 2.83
C LEU A 330 -3.76 -19.63 3.73
N HIS A 331 -4.96 -20.08 4.09
CA HIS A 331 -5.77 -19.41 5.10
C HIS A 331 -5.22 -19.76 6.50
N LEU A 332 -4.63 -18.77 7.16
CA LEU A 332 -4.15 -18.89 8.55
C LEU A 332 -5.29 -18.85 9.55
N PHE A 333 -6.36 -18.16 9.17
CA PHE A 333 -7.55 -17.98 10.00
C PHE A 333 -8.75 -17.68 9.09
N SER A 334 -9.91 -18.24 9.43
CA SER A 334 -11.21 -17.92 8.82
C SER A 334 -12.30 -18.10 9.85
N GLU A 335 -13.01 -17.02 10.16
CA GLU A 335 -14.11 -17.08 11.12
C GLU A 335 -15.32 -16.26 10.69
N ARG A 336 -16.46 -16.67 11.27
CA ARG A 336 -17.75 -16.03 11.10
C ARG A 336 -18.30 -15.60 12.46
N TYR A 337 -18.76 -14.35 12.50
CA TYR A 337 -19.35 -13.71 13.68
C TYR A 337 -20.80 -13.35 13.36
N ASP A 338 -21.74 -13.95 14.08
CA ASP A 338 -23.14 -13.54 14.10
C ASP A 338 -23.40 -12.76 15.40
N ARG A 339 -23.73 -11.47 15.30
CA ARG A 339 -23.80 -10.51 16.42
C ARG A 339 -24.93 -9.47 16.23
N GLU A 340 -25.24 -8.72 17.29
CA GLU A 340 -26.12 -7.55 17.21
C GLU A 340 -25.34 -6.26 16.91
N LEU A 341 -25.99 -5.29 16.26
CA LEU A 341 -25.40 -4.01 15.87
C LEU A 341 -24.82 -3.22 17.04
N LYS A 342 -25.45 -3.30 18.23
CA LYS A 342 -24.98 -2.63 19.45
C LYS A 342 -23.62 -3.16 19.93
N SER A 343 -23.26 -4.39 19.56
CA SER A 343 -22.01 -5.06 19.97
C SER A 343 -20.91 -4.96 18.91
N ILE A 344 -21.08 -4.12 17.88
CA ILE A 344 -20.12 -4.01 16.77
C ILE A 344 -18.72 -3.65 17.24
N PHE A 345 -18.61 -2.72 18.18
CA PHE A 345 -17.33 -2.27 18.74
C PHE A 345 -16.56 -3.39 19.43
N ALA A 346 -17.25 -4.27 20.17
CA ALA A 346 -16.63 -5.44 20.79
C ALA A 346 -16.23 -6.49 19.74
N THR A 347 -17.02 -6.63 18.68
CA THR A 347 -16.74 -7.59 17.59
C THR A 347 -15.52 -7.17 16.77
N GLN A 348 -15.37 -5.87 16.51
CA GLN A 348 -14.18 -5.30 15.87
C GLN A 348 -12.92 -5.58 16.69
N ASP A 349 -12.97 -5.34 18.00
CA ASP A 349 -11.85 -5.62 18.92
C ASP A 349 -11.49 -7.11 18.95
N GLU A 350 -12.49 -7.98 18.98
CA GLU A 350 -12.30 -9.44 18.93
C GLU A 350 -11.57 -9.86 17.64
N ILE A 351 -12.01 -9.36 16.47
CA ILE A 351 -11.38 -9.66 15.18
C ILE A 351 -9.92 -9.21 15.17
N THR A 352 -9.62 -7.98 15.61
CA THR A 352 -8.25 -7.48 15.69
C THR A 352 -7.37 -8.37 16.57
N ILE A 353 -7.85 -8.77 17.76
CA ILE A 353 -7.10 -9.63 18.68
C ILE A 353 -6.85 -11.01 18.05
N LYS A 354 -7.83 -11.59 17.35
CA LYS A 354 -7.63 -12.89 16.67
C LYS A 354 -6.62 -12.80 15.54
N VAL A 355 -6.65 -11.74 14.75
CA VAL A 355 -5.64 -11.50 13.69
C VAL A 355 -4.26 -11.34 14.32
N LEU A 356 -4.13 -10.55 15.40
CA LEU A 356 -2.87 -10.40 16.13
C LEU A 356 -2.37 -11.73 16.69
N THR A 357 -3.25 -12.53 17.29
CA THR A 357 -2.90 -13.84 17.86
C THR A 357 -2.37 -14.77 16.77
N ALA A 358 -3.05 -14.84 15.62
CA ALA A 358 -2.62 -15.65 14.48
C ALA A 358 -1.23 -15.21 13.95
N LEU A 359 -0.98 -13.90 13.88
CA LEU A 359 0.31 -13.35 13.44
C LEU A 359 1.43 -13.53 14.49
N GLN A 360 1.11 -13.45 15.78
CA GLN A 360 2.08 -13.47 16.89
C GLN A 360 2.55 -14.89 17.25
N VAL A 361 1.68 -15.90 17.26
CA VAL A 361 2.03 -17.25 17.77
C VAL A 361 3.13 -17.91 16.94
N ALA A 362 3.06 -17.83 15.60
CA ALA A 362 4.08 -18.39 14.73
C ALA A 362 5.42 -17.63 14.83
N TYR A 363 5.37 -16.30 14.92
CA TYR A 363 6.55 -15.44 14.98
C TYR A 363 7.32 -15.58 16.30
N PHE A 364 6.62 -15.55 17.45
CA PHE A 364 7.26 -15.71 18.75
C PHE A 364 7.84 -17.10 18.97
N LYS A 365 7.15 -18.17 18.51
CA LYS A 365 7.69 -19.53 18.57
C LYS A 365 8.95 -19.71 17.70
N LEU A 366 9.00 -19.06 16.53
CA LEU A 366 10.18 -19.08 15.67
C LEU A 366 11.37 -18.36 16.34
N LEU A 367 11.12 -17.26 17.04
CA LEU A 367 12.15 -16.54 17.80
C LEU A 367 12.65 -17.38 18.98
N GLU A 368 11.75 -17.98 19.76
CA GLU A 368 12.08 -18.89 20.87
C GLU A 368 12.90 -20.10 20.37
N ALA A 369 12.54 -20.68 19.21
CA ALA A 369 13.28 -21.77 18.58
C ALA A 369 14.72 -21.35 18.22
N SER A 370 14.88 -20.15 17.66
CA SER A 370 16.19 -19.61 17.30
C SER A 370 17.07 -19.32 18.52
N GLU A 371 16.50 -18.73 19.56
CA GLU A 371 17.22 -18.45 20.82
C GLU A 371 17.65 -19.76 21.52
N ALA A 372 16.77 -20.77 21.54
CA ALA A 372 17.12 -22.10 22.04
C ALA A 372 18.28 -22.71 21.23
N GLY A 373 18.25 -22.57 19.90
CA GLY A 373 19.28 -23.10 19.00
C GLY A 373 20.65 -22.42 19.11
N GLN A 374 20.72 -21.18 19.60
CA GLN A 374 22.01 -20.49 19.85
C GLN A 374 22.81 -21.12 21.00
N ARG A 375 22.14 -21.80 21.93
CA ARG A 375 22.79 -22.54 23.02
C ARG A 375 23.13 -23.95 22.53
N VAL A 376 24.36 -24.14 22.06
CA VAL A 376 24.80 -25.41 21.49
C VAL A 376 25.06 -26.46 22.58
N ASN A 377 24.00 -27.13 23.05
CA ASN A 377 24.05 -28.31 23.91
C ASN A 377 22.87 -29.25 23.61
N ARG A 378 22.90 -30.48 24.13
CA ARG A 378 21.90 -31.52 23.79
C ARG A 378 20.47 -31.12 24.16
N ALA A 379 20.25 -30.56 25.34
CA ALA A 379 18.93 -30.20 25.84
C ALA A 379 18.33 -29.01 25.07
N SER A 380 19.13 -27.96 24.86
CA SER A 380 18.75 -26.78 24.09
C SER A 380 18.48 -27.12 22.63
N ASN A 381 19.27 -28.00 22.01
CA ASN A 381 19.08 -28.42 20.63
C ASN A 381 17.79 -29.23 20.44
N ALA A 382 17.46 -30.12 21.39
CA ALA A 382 16.19 -30.85 21.39
C ALA A 382 14.99 -29.92 21.58
N ARG A 383 15.09 -28.91 22.46
CA ARG A 383 14.05 -27.89 22.65
C ARG A 383 13.85 -27.03 21.39
N ALA A 384 14.93 -26.60 20.75
CA ALA A 384 14.87 -25.85 19.50
C ALA A 384 14.17 -26.65 18.40
N ARG A 385 14.47 -27.95 18.28
CA ARG A 385 13.80 -28.86 17.34
C ARG A 385 12.30 -28.92 17.57
N GLN A 386 11.87 -29.18 18.81
CA GLN A 386 10.46 -29.23 19.15
C GLN A 386 9.75 -27.94 18.76
N LEU A 387 10.35 -26.79 19.07
CA LEU A 387 9.78 -25.48 18.73
C LEU A 387 9.70 -25.26 17.21
N TYR A 388 10.72 -25.66 16.44
CA TYR A 388 10.65 -25.60 14.98
C TYR A 388 9.56 -26.52 14.40
N GLU A 389 9.40 -27.72 14.96
CA GLU A 389 8.31 -28.64 14.57
C GLU A 389 6.94 -28.04 14.90
N GLU A 390 6.77 -27.43 16.08
CA GLU A 390 5.55 -26.70 16.44
C GLU A 390 5.29 -25.53 15.48
N VAL A 391 6.30 -24.75 15.09
CA VAL A 391 6.15 -23.70 14.06
C VAL A 391 5.70 -24.30 12.74
N LEU A 392 6.22 -25.47 12.35
CA LEU A 392 5.82 -26.15 11.11
C LEU A 392 4.41 -26.75 11.16
N THR A 393 3.86 -27.02 12.35
CA THR A 393 2.42 -27.34 12.48
C THR A 393 1.53 -26.14 12.21
N LEU A 394 2.00 -24.92 12.52
CA LEU A 394 1.27 -23.67 12.37
C LEU A 394 1.46 -23.03 10.99
N ASP A 395 2.68 -23.08 10.47
CA ASP A 395 3.09 -22.59 9.16
C ASP A 395 3.94 -23.67 8.44
N PRO A 396 3.28 -24.63 7.75
CA PRO A 396 3.96 -25.65 6.96
C PRO A 396 4.78 -25.09 5.79
N GLY A 397 4.62 -23.80 5.46
CA GLY A 397 5.36 -23.06 4.45
C GLY A 397 6.58 -22.30 4.98
N SER A 398 6.87 -22.38 6.28
CA SER A 398 7.96 -21.61 6.88
C SER A 398 9.34 -22.16 6.48
N SER A 399 9.96 -21.56 5.46
CA SER A 399 11.32 -21.90 5.06
C SER A 399 12.32 -21.74 6.21
N ARG A 400 12.18 -20.68 7.02
CA ARG A 400 13.03 -20.43 8.20
C ARG A 400 12.93 -21.52 9.26
N ALA A 401 11.74 -22.09 9.46
CA ALA A 401 11.58 -23.19 10.42
C ALA A 401 12.24 -24.48 9.91
N TYR A 402 12.14 -24.78 8.61
CA TYR A 402 12.87 -25.90 8.02
C TYR A 402 14.40 -25.70 8.05
N SER A 403 14.94 -24.51 7.72
CA SER A 403 16.40 -24.27 7.82
C SER A 403 16.91 -24.37 9.26
N GLY A 404 16.17 -23.82 10.22
CA GLY A 404 16.46 -23.97 11.65
C GLY A 404 16.44 -25.44 12.10
N LEU A 405 15.41 -26.19 11.69
CA LEU A 405 15.27 -27.62 11.95
C LEU A 405 16.46 -28.42 11.37
N ALA A 406 16.92 -28.10 10.15
CA ALA A 406 18.10 -28.71 9.55
C ALA A 406 19.38 -28.51 10.39
N TYR A 407 19.60 -27.30 10.92
CA TYR A 407 20.71 -27.05 11.85
C TYR A 407 20.61 -27.88 13.13
N THR A 408 19.40 -28.13 13.64
CA THR A 408 19.26 -29.01 14.82
C THR A 408 19.73 -30.43 14.53
N TYR A 409 19.50 -30.94 13.32
CA TYR A 409 19.96 -32.27 12.91
C TYR A 409 21.47 -32.32 12.70
N PHE A 410 22.06 -31.25 12.16
CA PHE A 410 23.51 -31.08 12.11
C PHE A 410 24.14 -31.13 13.52
N TRP A 411 23.54 -30.40 14.47
CA TRP A 411 24.02 -30.40 15.85
C TRP A 411 23.80 -31.73 16.58
N ASP A 412 22.77 -32.51 16.24
CA ASP A 412 22.59 -33.86 16.80
C ASP A 412 23.73 -34.81 16.42
N TYR A 413 24.20 -34.71 15.17
CA TYR A 413 25.38 -35.44 14.72
C TYR A 413 26.63 -34.99 15.47
N TRP A 414 26.87 -33.67 15.53
CA TRP A 414 28.07 -33.11 16.17
C TRP A 414 28.13 -33.32 17.69
N LEU A 415 27.00 -33.24 18.38
CA LEU A 415 26.88 -33.47 19.82
C LEU A 415 26.85 -34.97 20.18
N GLY A 416 26.87 -35.86 19.18
CA GLY A 416 26.76 -37.31 19.36
C GLY A 416 25.44 -37.74 19.99
N SER A 417 24.36 -36.99 19.74
CA SER A 417 23.00 -37.25 20.22
C SER A 417 22.23 -38.21 19.31
N SER A 418 22.68 -38.36 18.06
CA SER A 418 22.04 -39.21 17.05
C SER A 418 22.42 -40.69 17.19
N ARG A 419 21.41 -41.58 17.09
CA ARG A 419 21.58 -43.04 17.08
C ARG A 419 20.55 -43.67 16.12
N PRO A 420 20.92 -44.10 14.89
CA PRO A 420 22.25 -44.04 14.27
C PRO A 420 22.60 -42.65 13.69
N PRO A 421 23.89 -42.23 13.69
CA PRO A 421 24.35 -40.90 13.22
C PRO A 421 23.92 -40.51 11.80
N ASP A 422 23.81 -41.49 10.90
CA ASP A 422 23.46 -41.28 9.50
C ASP A 422 22.00 -40.86 9.31
N GLU A 423 21.12 -41.17 10.28
CA GLU A 423 19.71 -40.82 10.23
C GLU A 423 19.50 -39.30 10.41
N SER A 424 20.21 -38.69 11.36
CA SER A 424 20.13 -37.22 11.53
C SER A 424 20.70 -36.49 10.33
N ILE A 425 21.77 -36.99 9.70
CA ILE A 425 22.30 -36.40 8.47
C ILE A 425 21.26 -36.49 7.36
N ALA A 426 20.64 -37.66 7.15
CA ALA A 426 19.64 -37.87 6.11
C ALA A 426 18.41 -36.95 6.29
N ARG A 427 17.85 -36.90 7.49
CA ARG A 427 16.71 -36.03 7.83
C ARG A 427 17.08 -34.54 7.71
N GLY A 428 18.27 -34.16 8.16
CA GLY A 428 18.77 -32.79 8.02
C GLY A 428 18.86 -32.37 6.56
N ILE A 429 19.38 -33.23 5.69
CA ILE A 429 19.50 -32.97 4.24
C ILE A 429 18.12 -32.85 3.60
N GLU A 430 17.18 -33.74 3.94
CA GLU A 430 15.81 -33.70 3.44
C GLU A 430 15.13 -32.37 3.78
N VAL A 431 15.20 -31.99 5.06
CA VAL A 431 14.59 -30.76 5.57
C VAL A 431 15.25 -29.50 5.02
N ALA A 432 16.59 -29.48 4.88
CA ALA A 432 17.31 -28.37 4.26
C ALA A 432 16.91 -28.21 2.78
N LYS A 433 16.82 -29.31 2.02
CA LYS A 433 16.33 -29.29 0.63
C LYS A 433 14.88 -28.81 0.53
N LYS A 434 14.03 -29.19 1.49
CA LYS A 434 12.65 -28.70 1.58
C LYS A 434 12.58 -27.21 1.86
N SER A 435 13.48 -26.68 2.69
CA SER A 435 13.65 -25.24 2.93
C SER A 435 14.08 -24.49 1.66
N ILE A 436 15.07 -25.01 0.92
CA ILE A 436 15.52 -24.43 -0.35
C ILE A 436 14.41 -24.49 -1.42
N ALA A 437 13.64 -25.58 -1.48
CA ALA A 437 12.47 -25.69 -2.35
C ALA A 437 11.35 -24.68 -2.00
N LEU A 438 11.27 -24.26 -0.74
CA LEU A 438 10.32 -23.26 -0.26
C LEU A 438 10.78 -21.83 -0.56
N ASP A 439 12.07 -21.58 -0.37
CA ASP A 439 12.72 -20.28 -0.56
C ASP A 439 14.18 -20.53 -0.95
N LYS A 440 14.47 -20.36 -2.24
CA LYS A 440 15.81 -20.55 -2.81
C LYS A 440 16.81 -19.50 -2.34
N ASP A 441 16.33 -18.36 -1.84
CA ASP A 441 17.18 -17.28 -1.36
C ASP A 441 17.38 -17.40 0.17
N ASN A 442 16.98 -18.51 0.79
CA ASN A 442 17.25 -18.80 2.19
C ASN A 442 18.71 -19.27 2.37
N PHE A 443 19.62 -18.31 2.51
CA PHE A 443 21.05 -18.57 2.70
C PHE A 443 21.35 -19.52 3.89
N GLN A 444 20.52 -19.52 4.93
CA GLN A 444 20.69 -20.40 6.10
C GLN A 444 20.41 -21.86 5.74
N ALA A 445 19.50 -22.13 4.81
CA ALA A 445 19.20 -23.48 4.34
C ALA A 445 20.38 -24.07 3.54
N HIS A 446 20.93 -23.27 2.62
CA HIS A 446 22.18 -23.60 1.90
C HIS A 446 23.35 -23.83 2.87
N GLY A 447 23.49 -22.97 3.87
CA GLY A 447 24.51 -23.11 4.91
C GLY A 447 24.36 -24.38 5.77
N ALA A 448 23.14 -24.75 6.14
CA ALA A 448 22.86 -26.00 6.85
C ALA A 448 23.17 -27.23 5.99
N LEU A 449 22.76 -27.18 4.72
CA LEU A 449 22.98 -28.26 3.75
C LEU A 449 24.48 -28.49 3.50
N ALA A 450 25.26 -27.41 3.36
CA ALA A 450 26.72 -27.47 3.25
C ALA A 450 27.35 -28.23 4.43
N MET A 451 27.01 -27.84 5.66
CA MET A 451 27.54 -28.47 6.87
C MET A 451 27.13 -29.93 7.01
N LEU A 452 25.93 -30.29 6.57
CA LEU A 452 25.46 -31.69 6.53
C LEU A 452 26.19 -32.52 5.47
N TYR A 453 26.51 -31.95 4.31
CA TYR A 453 27.35 -32.62 3.31
C TYR A 453 28.80 -32.81 3.79
N VAL A 454 29.36 -31.86 4.56
CA VAL A 454 30.64 -32.07 5.27
C VAL A 454 30.57 -33.28 6.19
N CYS A 455 29.49 -33.43 6.98
CA CYS A 455 29.30 -34.58 7.87
C CYS A 455 29.19 -35.91 7.09
N LYS A 456 28.64 -35.88 5.88
CA LYS A 456 28.53 -37.04 4.98
C LYS A 456 29.82 -37.34 4.20
N GLY A 457 30.78 -36.42 4.19
CA GLY A 457 32.02 -36.53 3.40
C GLY A 457 31.87 -36.12 1.93
N GLU A 458 30.75 -35.50 1.55
CA GLU A 458 30.50 -34.99 0.19
C GLU A 458 31.02 -33.55 0.07
N TYR A 459 32.33 -33.36 0.19
CA TYR A 459 32.97 -32.05 0.34
C TYR A 459 32.69 -31.07 -0.82
N GLU A 460 32.68 -31.54 -2.05
CA GLU A 460 32.48 -30.69 -3.24
C GLU A 460 31.07 -30.11 -3.27
N LYS A 461 30.05 -30.93 -3.00
CA LYS A 461 28.68 -30.44 -2.84
C LYS A 461 28.55 -29.52 -1.65
N ALA A 462 29.30 -29.78 -0.58
CA ALA A 462 29.33 -28.87 0.56
C ALA A 462 29.86 -27.49 0.16
N VAL A 463 30.95 -27.42 -0.62
CA VAL A 463 31.50 -26.14 -1.06
C VAL A 463 30.50 -25.39 -1.95
N GLU A 464 29.89 -26.06 -2.92
CA GLU A 464 28.87 -25.45 -3.81
C GLU A 464 27.75 -24.78 -3.01
N GLU A 465 27.17 -25.50 -2.04
CA GLU A 465 26.09 -24.97 -1.19
C GLU A 465 26.57 -23.84 -0.26
N ALA A 466 27.81 -23.91 0.22
CA ALA A 466 28.37 -22.86 1.08
C ALA A 466 28.72 -21.58 0.30
N GLU A 467 29.17 -21.72 -0.95
CA GLU A 467 29.38 -20.60 -1.88
C GLU A 467 28.05 -19.94 -2.21
N GLU A 468 26.99 -20.72 -2.44
CA GLU A 468 25.64 -20.19 -2.68
C GLU A 468 25.08 -19.47 -1.44
N SER A 469 25.25 -20.04 -0.25
CA SER A 469 24.91 -19.36 1.01
C SER A 469 25.60 -18.00 1.15
N ALA A 470 26.88 -17.92 0.81
CA ALA A 470 27.65 -16.67 0.84
C ALA A 470 27.34 -15.72 -0.33
N SER A 471 26.88 -16.23 -1.48
CA SER A 471 26.50 -15.41 -2.65
C SER A 471 25.18 -14.68 -2.41
N ILE A 472 24.22 -15.36 -1.79
CA ILE A 472 22.90 -14.82 -1.44
C ILE A 472 23.02 -13.69 -0.39
N ASN A 473 23.91 -13.84 0.60
CA ASN A 473 24.15 -12.80 1.61
C ASN A 473 25.66 -12.56 1.88
N PRO A 474 26.36 -11.81 0.99
CA PRO A 474 27.82 -11.65 1.03
C PRO A 474 28.37 -10.88 2.24
N GLY A 475 27.50 -10.15 2.94
CA GLY A 475 27.83 -9.39 4.14
C GLY A 475 27.51 -10.13 5.45
N ASN A 476 26.86 -11.31 5.38
CA ASN A 476 26.51 -12.05 6.58
C ASN A 476 27.73 -12.81 7.14
N PRO A 477 28.15 -12.53 8.38
CA PRO A 477 29.31 -13.19 8.96
C PRO A 477 29.14 -14.69 9.16
N GLY A 478 27.92 -15.15 9.47
CA GLY A 478 27.61 -16.57 9.64
C GLY A 478 27.77 -17.36 8.34
N ALA A 479 27.27 -16.83 7.23
CA ALA A 479 27.43 -17.43 5.90
C ALA A 479 28.91 -17.54 5.50
N LEU A 480 29.69 -16.47 5.72
CA LEU A 480 31.13 -16.47 5.46
C LEU A 480 31.90 -17.46 6.35
N VAL A 481 31.50 -17.60 7.61
CA VAL A 481 32.10 -18.61 8.51
C VAL A 481 31.78 -20.03 8.04
N ILE A 482 30.56 -20.29 7.57
CA ILE A 482 30.18 -21.60 7.03
C ILE A 482 30.98 -21.93 5.77
N LEU A 483 31.12 -20.99 4.84
CA LEU A 483 31.99 -21.14 3.66
C LEU A 483 33.44 -21.42 4.06
N GLY A 484 34.00 -20.61 4.96
CA GLY A 484 35.35 -20.82 5.47
C GLY A 484 35.54 -22.17 6.16
N SER A 485 34.57 -22.60 6.98
CA SER A 485 34.57 -23.91 7.63
C SER A 485 34.53 -25.06 6.61
N THR A 486 33.71 -24.91 5.57
CA THR A 486 33.52 -25.92 4.54
C THR A 486 34.77 -26.07 3.67
N LEU A 487 35.36 -24.94 3.24
CA LEU A 487 36.64 -24.92 2.53
C LEU A 487 37.77 -25.55 3.35
N MET A 488 37.83 -25.27 4.67
CA MET A 488 38.79 -25.89 5.57
C MET A 488 38.62 -27.41 5.62
N HIS A 489 37.39 -27.92 5.78
CA HIS A 489 37.13 -29.36 5.78
C HIS A 489 37.43 -30.04 4.44
N ALA A 490 37.25 -29.32 3.33
CA ALA A 490 37.63 -29.73 1.98
C ALA A 490 39.14 -29.62 1.70
N SER A 491 39.97 -29.29 2.70
CA SER A 491 41.42 -29.04 2.57
C SER A 491 41.80 -27.89 1.61
N ARG A 492 40.88 -26.96 1.33
CA ARG A 492 41.08 -25.73 0.52
C ARG A 492 41.49 -24.55 1.42
N PHE A 493 42.58 -24.72 2.17
CA PHE A 493 42.97 -23.82 3.26
C PHE A 493 43.32 -22.40 2.80
N THR A 494 43.99 -22.26 1.65
CA THR A 494 44.37 -20.95 1.08
C THR A 494 43.16 -20.12 0.69
N GLU A 495 42.07 -20.76 0.28
CA GLU A 495 40.79 -20.11 -0.05
C GLU A 495 39.96 -19.81 1.19
N ALA A 496 40.03 -20.66 2.22
CA ALA A 496 39.33 -20.45 3.49
C ALA A 496 39.80 -19.19 4.24
N ILE A 497 41.12 -18.91 4.23
CA ILE A 497 41.73 -17.80 4.97
C ILE A 497 41.13 -16.43 4.63
N PRO A 498 41.10 -15.96 3.36
CA PRO A 498 40.54 -14.64 3.04
C PRO A 498 39.05 -14.52 3.36
N VAL A 499 38.29 -15.61 3.22
CA VAL A 499 36.85 -15.64 3.57
C VAL A 499 36.65 -15.49 5.08
N LEU A 500 37.41 -16.23 5.89
CA LEU A 500 37.34 -16.17 7.36
C LEU A 500 37.85 -14.83 7.91
N GLN A 501 38.90 -14.25 7.29
CA GLN A 501 39.34 -12.90 7.61
C GLN A 501 38.26 -11.86 7.29
N LYS A 502 37.57 -11.99 6.15
CA LYS A 502 36.45 -11.14 5.78
C LYS A 502 35.30 -11.26 6.79
N ALA A 503 34.97 -12.48 7.22
CA ALA A 503 33.96 -12.71 8.26
C ALA A 503 34.31 -12.00 9.58
N LEU A 504 35.58 -12.07 10.00
CA LEU A 504 36.08 -11.43 11.21
C LEU A 504 36.00 -9.89 11.16
N ARG A 505 36.11 -9.27 9.97
CA ARG A 505 35.96 -7.82 9.80
C ARG A 505 34.51 -7.35 9.99
N PHE A 506 33.53 -8.17 9.65
CA PHE A 506 32.10 -7.85 9.82
C PHE A 506 31.57 -8.13 11.25
N TYR A 507 32.38 -8.74 12.13
CA TYR A 507 32.06 -8.98 13.55
C TYR A 507 32.99 -8.15 14.47
N PRO A 508 32.67 -6.89 14.78
CA PRO A 508 33.50 -6.07 15.68
C PRO A 508 33.33 -6.39 17.18
N GLY A 509 32.54 -7.42 17.56
CA GLY A 509 32.34 -7.90 18.95
C GLY A 509 33.22 -9.10 19.33
N ARG A 510 32.80 -9.90 20.35
CA ARG A 510 33.47 -11.18 20.66
C ARG A 510 33.48 -12.07 19.40
N PRO A 511 34.64 -12.46 18.86
CA PRO A 511 34.69 -13.27 17.65
C PRO A 511 34.03 -14.62 17.85
N PHE A 512 33.29 -15.09 16.85
CA PHE A 512 32.72 -16.44 16.86
C PHE A 512 33.84 -17.48 17.00
N SER A 513 33.79 -18.33 18.03
CA SER A 513 34.89 -19.27 18.37
C SER A 513 35.23 -20.22 17.21
N MET A 514 34.22 -20.61 16.43
CA MET A 514 34.41 -21.40 15.20
C MET A 514 35.20 -20.65 14.13
N CYS A 515 35.02 -19.33 14.00
CA CYS A 515 35.76 -18.52 13.03
C CYS A 515 37.25 -18.46 13.37
N LEU A 516 37.58 -18.18 14.64
CA LEU A 516 38.98 -18.10 15.10
C LEU A 516 39.68 -19.47 15.02
N SER A 517 39.00 -20.52 15.46
CA SER A 517 39.56 -21.89 15.40
C SER A 517 39.75 -22.37 13.96
N ASN A 518 38.81 -22.14 13.06
CA ASN A 518 38.94 -22.51 11.65
C ASN A 518 40.04 -21.73 10.93
N LEU A 519 40.17 -20.43 11.23
CA LEU A 519 41.22 -19.58 10.66
C LEU A 519 42.60 -20.03 11.14
N ALA A 520 42.76 -20.27 12.45
CA ALA A 520 43.99 -20.79 13.03
C ALA A 520 44.36 -22.17 12.45
N ASN A 521 43.37 -23.06 12.29
CA ASN A 521 43.57 -24.38 11.70
C ASN A 521 44.03 -24.28 10.23
N SER A 522 43.44 -23.36 9.46
CA SER A 522 43.81 -23.13 8.06
C SER A 522 45.25 -22.61 7.94
N TYR A 523 45.66 -21.67 8.80
CA TYR A 523 47.05 -21.20 8.86
C TYR A 523 48.05 -22.31 9.23
N ARG A 524 47.71 -23.15 10.21
CA ARG A 524 48.52 -24.29 10.61
C ARG A 524 48.71 -25.28 9.47
N CYS A 525 47.64 -25.59 8.73
CA CYS A 525 47.69 -26.54 7.61
C CYS A 525 48.52 -26.03 6.42
N ILE A 526 48.70 -24.72 6.25
CA ILE A 526 49.60 -24.15 5.23
C ILE A 526 51.01 -23.83 5.77
N GLY A 527 51.33 -24.23 7.02
CA GLY A 527 52.64 -24.03 7.64
C GLY A 527 52.90 -22.63 8.19
N GLN A 528 51.90 -21.75 8.22
CA GLN A 528 51.99 -20.41 8.82
C GLN A 528 51.71 -20.49 10.33
N TYR A 529 52.65 -21.07 11.07
CA TYR A 529 52.44 -21.46 12.46
C TYR A 529 52.31 -20.27 13.42
N GLU A 530 53.06 -19.18 13.19
CA GLU A 530 53.01 -17.98 14.02
C GLU A 530 51.62 -17.33 14.02
N GLN A 531 51.01 -17.22 12.83
CA GLN A 531 49.64 -16.73 12.66
C GLN A 531 48.65 -17.68 13.34
N ALA A 532 48.81 -19.00 13.18
CA ALA A 532 47.98 -19.99 13.85
C ALA A 532 48.04 -19.84 15.39
N VAL A 533 49.23 -19.68 15.96
CA VAL A 533 49.42 -19.44 17.41
C VAL A 533 48.71 -18.16 17.84
N GLN A 534 48.81 -17.07 17.07
CA GLN A 534 48.15 -15.80 17.40
C GLN A 534 46.63 -15.97 17.53
N TYR A 535 45.99 -16.64 16.56
CA TYR A 535 44.54 -16.83 16.57
C TYR A 535 44.08 -17.84 17.61
N TYR A 536 44.83 -18.93 17.85
CA TYR A 536 44.52 -19.87 18.94
C TYR A 536 44.66 -19.22 20.32
N LYS A 537 45.70 -18.41 20.55
CA LYS A 537 45.85 -17.65 21.81
C LYS A 537 44.72 -16.65 22.00
N ARG A 538 44.33 -15.92 20.94
CA ARG A 538 43.19 -15.01 20.99
C ARG A 538 41.89 -15.73 21.36
N LEU A 539 41.66 -16.93 20.82
CA LEU A 539 40.51 -17.76 21.18
C LEU A 539 40.56 -18.20 22.65
N LEU A 540 41.71 -18.66 23.13
CA LEU A 540 41.88 -19.17 24.49
C LEU A 540 41.94 -18.06 25.55
N GLN A 541 42.25 -16.83 25.17
CA GLN A 541 42.13 -15.66 26.05
C GLN A 541 40.67 -15.43 26.46
N ASP A 542 39.73 -15.64 25.54
CA ASP A 542 38.30 -15.47 25.79
C ASP A 542 37.64 -16.74 26.33
N GLN A 543 38.15 -17.92 25.96
CA GLN A 543 37.61 -19.24 26.33
C GLN A 543 38.75 -20.21 26.69
N PRO A 544 39.31 -20.13 27.92
CA PRO A 544 40.45 -20.96 28.33
C PRO A 544 40.18 -22.47 28.23
N ASP A 545 38.93 -22.89 28.48
CA ASP A 545 38.52 -24.29 28.44
C ASP A 545 38.12 -24.78 27.02
N HIS A 546 38.36 -23.99 25.97
CA HIS A 546 37.97 -24.37 24.61
C HIS A 546 38.82 -25.53 24.07
N PHE A 547 38.28 -26.74 24.11
CA PHE A 547 38.97 -27.98 23.76
C PHE A 547 39.70 -27.94 22.41
N LEU A 548 39.01 -27.58 21.32
CA LEU A 548 39.62 -27.53 19.97
C LEU A 548 40.72 -26.46 19.86
N GLY A 549 40.65 -25.42 20.70
CA GLY A 549 41.66 -24.37 20.76
C GLY A 549 42.93 -24.87 21.43
N ASN A 550 42.78 -25.57 22.56
CA ASN A 550 43.88 -26.20 23.28
C ASN A 550 44.55 -27.28 22.41
N ALA A 551 43.78 -28.20 21.83
CA ALA A 551 44.32 -29.25 20.97
C ALA A 551 44.96 -28.67 19.68
N GLY A 552 44.36 -27.64 19.08
CA GLY A 552 44.92 -26.94 17.92
C GLY A 552 46.25 -26.26 18.21
N LEU A 553 46.37 -25.60 19.36
CA LEU A 553 47.60 -24.93 19.80
C LEU A 553 48.70 -25.94 20.16
N THR A 554 48.35 -27.04 20.85
CA THR A 554 49.27 -28.16 21.13
C THR A 554 49.90 -28.70 19.84
N ALA A 555 49.07 -29.00 18.84
CA ALA A 555 49.57 -29.50 17.56
C ALA A 555 50.45 -28.47 16.84
N THR A 556 50.06 -27.20 16.85
CA THR A 556 50.86 -26.11 16.27
C THR A 556 52.25 -26.02 16.91
N TYR A 557 52.33 -26.03 18.24
CA TYR A 557 53.63 -25.99 18.93
C TYR A 557 54.50 -27.21 18.64
N SER A 558 53.91 -28.41 18.60
CA SER A 558 54.65 -29.61 18.22
C SER A 558 55.18 -29.52 16.78
N GLN A 559 54.38 -29.01 15.84
CA GLN A 559 54.77 -28.84 14.43
C GLN A 559 55.85 -27.76 14.24
N MET A 560 55.93 -26.77 15.13
CA MET A 560 57.02 -25.78 15.19
C MET A 560 58.31 -26.32 15.84
N GLY A 561 58.30 -27.53 16.39
CA GLY A 561 59.41 -28.07 17.19
C GLY A 561 59.50 -27.52 18.61
N ARG A 562 58.52 -26.72 19.05
CA ARG A 562 58.45 -26.15 20.42
C ARG A 562 57.86 -27.17 21.39
N MET A 563 58.59 -28.25 21.64
CA MET A 563 58.07 -29.42 22.37
C MET A 563 57.72 -29.16 23.84
N GLU A 564 58.44 -28.26 24.52
CA GLU A 564 58.10 -27.87 25.90
C GLU A 564 56.75 -27.14 25.97
N ASP A 565 56.54 -26.16 25.08
CA ASP A 565 55.25 -25.46 24.97
C ASP A 565 54.11 -26.41 24.55
N ALA A 566 54.41 -27.37 23.66
CA ALA A 566 53.45 -28.36 23.21
C ALA A 566 52.98 -29.27 24.36
N ARG A 567 53.91 -29.76 25.20
CA ARG A 567 53.60 -30.58 26.38
C ARG A 567 52.83 -29.78 27.43
N ALA A 568 53.23 -28.54 27.69
CA ALA A 568 52.52 -27.64 28.60
C ALA A 568 51.07 -27.42 28.13
N GLN A 569 50.86 -27.17 26.84
CA GLN A 569 49.51 -27.02 26.28
C GLN A 569 48.73 -28.33 26.25
N ALA A 570 49.39 -29.48 26.04
CA ALA A 570 48.75 -30.80 26.10
C ALA A 570 48.18 -31.11 27.50
N ALA A 571 48.80 -30.61 28.57
CA ALA A 571 48.25 -30.72 29.92
C ALA A 571 46.90 -30.00 30.05
N GLU A 572 46.70 -28.86 29.38
CA GLU A 572 45.41 -28.16 29.34
C GLU A 572 44.34 -28.97 28.60
N VAL A 573 44.69 -29.70 27.54
CA VAL A 573 43.75 -30.62 26.86
C VAL A 573 43.25 -31.70 27.82
N LEU A 574 44.16 -32.29 28.62
CA LEU A 574 43.82 -33.30 29.63
C LEU A 574 43.09 -32.72 30.84
N ARG A 575 43.33 -31.44 31.19
CA ARG A 575 42.55 -30.73 32.20
C ARG A 575 41.10 -30.55 31.75
N VAL A 576 40.89 -30.22 30.47
CA VAL A 576 39.55 -30.01 29.88
C VAL A 576 38.82 -31.34 29.63
N ASP A 577 39.50 -32.37 29.12
CA ASP A 577 38.95 -33.72 28.98
C ASP A 577 39.89 -34.78 29.60
N PRO A 578 39.71 -35.10 30.89
CA PRO A 578 40.54 -36.09 31.58
C PRO A 578 40.46 -37.51 31.00
N LYS A 579 39.44 -37.81 30.17
CA LYS A 579 39.26 -39.11 29.51
C LYS A 579 39.68 -39.09 28.04
N PHE A 580 40.38 -38.05 27.61
CA PHE A 580 40.83 -37.89 26.24
C PHE A 580 41.68 -39.10 25.79
N SER A 581 41.49 -39.50 24.54
CA SER A 581 42.39 -40.44 23.86
C SER A 581 42.48 -40.12 22.37
N LEU A 582 43.68 -40.28 21.80
CA LEU A 582 43.91 -40.06 20.37
C LEU A 582 43.08 -41.02 19.52
N GLU A 583 42.86 -42.27 19.96
CA GLU A 583 42.04 -43.24 19.23
C GLU A 583 40.59 -42.74 19.06
N ARG A 584 39.99 -42.22 20.14
CA ARG A 584 38.61 -41.70 20.11
C ARG A 584 38.54 -40.41 19.30
N TYR A 585 39.49 -39.50 19.52
CA TYR A 585 39.49 -38.20 18.86
C TYR A 585 39.78 -38.31 17.35
N SER A 586 40.68 -39.20 16.94
CA SER A 586 40.94 -39.46 15.51
C SER A 586 39.67 -39.89 14.76
N LYS A 587 38.75 -40.62 15.41
CA LYS A 587 37.47 -41.03 14.79
C LYS A 587 36.49 -39.87 14.59
N THR A 588 36.64 -38.75 15.31
CA THR A 588 35.77 -37.57 15.19
C THR A 588 36.27 -36.55 14.16
N LEU A 589 37.55 -36.60 13.75
CA LEU A 589 38.11 -35.66 12.78
C LEU A 589 37.60 -35.94 11.36
N ARG A 590 37.22 -34.87 10.66
CA ARG A 590 36.66 -34.88 9.29
C ARG A 590 37.53 -34.05 8.36
N TYR A 591 38.70 -34.58 8.01
CA TYR A 591 39.56 -34.02 6.97
C TYR A 591 39.32 -34.76 5.66
N LYS A 592 39.19 -34.03 4.55
CA LYS A 592 39.18 -34.64 3.22
C LYS A 592 40.47 -35.40 2.93
N ASN A 593 41.62 -34.81 3.28
CA ASN A 593 42.92 -35.43 3.11
C ASN A 593 43.35 -36.18 4.39
N LEU A 594 43.53 -37.50 4.28
CA LEU A 594 43.97 -38.33 5.40
C LEU A 594 45.38 -37.98 5.89
N ALA A 595 46.27 -37.50 5.01
CA ALA A 595 47.61 -37.08 5.40
C ALA A 595 47.59 -35.85 6.33
N ASP A 596 46.64 -34.92 6.14
CA ASP A 596 46.48 -33.76 7.03
C ASP A 596 46.03 -34.19 8.43
N LYS A 597 45.11 -35.16 8.49
CA LYS A 597 44.63 -35.77 9.72
C LYS A 597 45.75 -36.50 10.45
N GLU A 598 46.53 -37.31 9.75
CA GLU A 598 47.65 -38.05 10.32
C GLU A 598 48.73 -37.11 10.86
N ARG A 599 49.09 -36.06 10.11
CA ARG A 599 50.03 -35.03 10.57
C ARG A 599 49.56 -34.32 11.83
N TYR A 600 48.25 -34.08 11.96
CA TYR A 600 47.67 -33.46 13.16
C TYR A 600 47.68 -34.41 14.36
N ILE A 601 47.24 -35.67 14.18
CA ILE A 601 47.27 -36.69 15.25
C ILE A 601 48.71 -36.99 15.69
N ASP A 602 49.66 -37.06 14.76
CA ASP A 602 51.06 -37.29 15.08
C ASP A 602 51.68 -36.14 15.89
N ALA A 603 51.31 -34.89 15.58
CA ALA A 603 51.72 -33.73 16.38
C ALA A 603 51.18 -33.79 17.82
N LEU A 604 49.91 -34.19 17.98
CA LEU A 604 49.32 -34.39 19.31
C LEU A 604 49.98 -35.54 20.09
N ARG A 605 50.30 -36.64 19.40
CA ARG A 605 51.05 -37.78 19.96
C ARG A 605 52.43 -37.36 20.45
N LYS A 606 53.20 -36.65 19.61
CA LYS A 606 54.53 -36.14 19.96
C LYS A 606 54.48 -35.21 21.18
N ALA A 607 53.40 -34.43 21.32
CA ALA A 607 53.17 -33.57 22.47
C ALA A 607 52.81 -34.31 23.78
N GLY A 608 52.69 -35.63 23.76
CA GLY A 608 52.46 -36.46 24.95
C GLY A 608 51.00 -36.77 25.26
N LEU A 609 50.07 -36.51 24.33
CA LEU A 609 48.68 -36.92 24.52
C LEU A 609 48.51 -38.45 24.36
N PRO A 610 47.70 -39.10 25.21
CA PRO A 610 47.69 -40.55 25.31
C PRO A 610 46.89 -41.23 24.19
N GLU A 611 47.37 -42.38 23.72
CA GLU A 611 46.69 -43.20 22.70
C GLU A 611 45.37 -43.82 23.20
N LYS A 612 45.33 -44.21 24.48
CA LYS A 612 44.17 -44.75 25.19
C LYS A 612 43.88 -43.90 26.44
N PRO A 613 42.65 -43.89 26.97
CA PRO A 613 42.31 -43.05 28.13
C PRO A 613 43.27 -43.35 29.30
N ALA A 614 43.88 -42.32 29.87
CA ALA A 614 44.79 -42.49 31.00
C ALA A 614 44.03 -43.06 32.21
N ALA A 615 44.62 -44.06 32.89
CA ALA A 615 44.17 -44.45 34.22
C ALA A 615 44.59 -43.34 35.20
N SER A 616 43.60 -42.63 35.76
CA SER A 616 43.65 -41.62 36.83
C SER A 616 45.04 -41.12 37.28
N ILE A 617 45.35 -39.85 37.00
CA ILE A 617 46.48 -39.12 37.61
C ILE A 617 45.90 -38.15 38.67
N PRO A 618 46.43 -38.11 39.91
CA PRO A 618 45.94 -37.23 40.97
C PRO A 618 46.41 -35.77 40.82
N PRO A 619 45.68 -34.79 41.40
CA PRO A 619 45.89 -33.38 41.13
C PRO A 619 46.99 -32.78 42.00
N SER A 620 48.20 -32.61 41.47
CA SER A 620 49.16 -31.64 42.02
C SER A 620 50.13 -31.12 40.95
N ALA A 621 49.67 -30.20 40.11
CA ALA A 621 50.54 -29.34 39.30
C ALA A 621 49.76 -28.14 38.76
N ALA A 622 49.24 -27.29 39.66
CA ALA A 622 48.61 -26.03 39.26
C ALA A 622 49.05 -24.91 40.21
N VAL A 623 50.27 -24.41 40.06
CA VAL A 623 50.68 -23.10 40.59
C VAL A 623 51.67 -22.43 39.65
N ALA A 624 51.40 -21.14 39.39
CA ALA A 624 52.29 -20.07 38.92
C ALA A 624 52.14 -19.62 37.45
N LEU A 625 51.30 -18.60 37.20
CA LEU A 625 51.76 -17.23 36.92
C LEU A 625 50.56 -16.31 36.59
N LYS A 626 50.45 -15.25 37.38
CA LYS A 626 49.49 -14.14 37.29
C LYS A 626 50.12 -12.96 36.51
N GLU A 627 49.24 -12.08 36.04
CA GLU A 627 49.42 -10.65 35.69
C GLU A 627 49.89 -10.25 34.28
N LYS A 628 48.96 -9.70 33.50
CA LYS A 628 48.92 -8.24 33.21
C LYS A 628 47.60 -7.83 32.54
N THR A 629 46.85 -6.98 33.25
CA THR A 629 45.64 -6.28 32.80
C THR A 629 45.98 -5.04 31.96
N LEU A 630 45.24 -4.82 30.87
CA LEU A 630 45.03 -3.49 30.28
C LEU A 630 43.53 -3.32 29.95
N ALA A 631 42.95 -2.23 30.44
CA ALA A 631 41.55 -1.84 30.26
C ALA A 631 41.27 -1.26 28.86
N PRO A 632 40.05 -1.41 28.29
CA PRO A 632 39.67 -0.72 27.08
C PRO A 632 38.96 0.61 27.38
N LYS A 633 39.31 1.65 26.61
CA LYS A 633 38.61 2.93 26.54
C LYS A 633 37.28 2.77 25.82
N SER A 634 36.24 3.41 26.34
CA SER A 634 34.91 3.50 25.76
C SER A 634 34.86 4.46 24.57
N GLU A 635 34.41 3.98 23.41
CA GLU A 635 34.01 4.82 22.28
C GLU A 635 32.53 4.59 21.96
N LYS A 636 31.83 5.69 21.68
CA LYS A 636 30.37 5.81 21.64
C LYS A 636 29.74 4.96 20.52
N VAL A 637 28.76 4.14 20.91
CA VAL A 637 27.96 3.29 20.02
C VAL A 637 26.89 4.12 19.30
N ALA A 638 26.95 4.17 17.98
CA ALA A 638 25.83 4.60 17.14
C ALA A 638 24.79 3.46 17.05
N LYS A 639 23.51 3.80 17.23
CA LYS A 639 22.37 2.85 17.20
C LYS A 639 22.21 2.24 15.79
N PRO A 640 21.89 0.93 15.68
CA PRO A 640 21.56 0.31 14.40
C PRO A 640 20.19 0.79 13.89
N THR A 641 20.16 1.19 12.62
CA THR A 641 18.97 1.62 11.89
C THR A 641 18.07 0.41 11.55
N PRO A 642 16.73 0.56 11.56
CA PRO A 642 15.81 -0.52 11.19
C PRO A 642 15.88 -0.82 9.68
N PRO A 643 15.53 -2.05 9.24
CA PRO A 643 15.60 -2.47 7.83
C PRO A 643 14.71 -1.57 6.93
N PRO A 644 15.05 -1.37 5.64
CA PRO A 644 14.28 -0.50 4.75
C PRO A 644 12.89 -1.06 4.43
N ALA A 645 11.90 -0.17 4.30
CA ALA A 645 10.53 -0.50 3.93
C ALA A 645 10.37 -0.62 2.39
N PRO A 646 9.26 -1.20 1.88
CA PRO A 646 9.02 -1.38 0.45
C PRO A 646 9.07 -0.04 -0.31
N LYS A 647 9.88 0.03 -1.38
CA LYS A 647 10.13 1.27 -2.15
C LYS A 647 8.90 1.80 -2.91
N GLU A 648 7.81 1.03 -3.05
CA GLU A 648 6.64 1.42 -3.83
C GLU A 648 5.63 2.30 -3.08
N GLU A 649 5.45 2.12 -1.77
CA GLU A 649 4.63 3.01 -0.92
C GLU A 649 5.40 4.23 -0.39
N ALA A 650 6.73 4.18 -0.43
CA ALA A 650 7.58 5.31 -0.12
C ALA A 650 7.48 6.39 -1.22
N ALA A 651 7.18 7.61 -0.82
CA ALA A 651 7.38 8.81 -1.63
C ALA A 651 8.87 8.99 -1.91
N SER A 652 9.18 9.31 -3.17
CA SER A 652 10.54 9.63 -3.59
C SER A 652 10.73 11.14 -3.54
N LYS A 653 11.80 11.60 -2.87
CA LYS A 653 12.13 13.03 -2.78
C LYS A 653 12.31 13.66 -4.16
N GLU A 654 12.81 12.87 -5.12
CA GLU A 654 13.04 13.29 -6.50
C GLU A 654 11.74 13.50 -7.29
N LYS A 655 10.64 12.86 -6.88
CA LYS A 655 9.32 12.98 -7.52
C LYS A 655 8.43 14.05 -6.88
N MET A 656 8.88 14.68 -5.80
CA MET A 656 8.08 15.68 -5.11
C MET A 656 7.93 16.95 -5.97
N ALA A 657 6.70 17.42 -6.14
CA ALA A 657 6.39 18.66 -6.84
C ALA A 657 6.98 19.88 -6.12
N PHE A 658 7.22 19.77 -4.81
CA PHE A 658 7.88 20.79 -4.00
C PHE A 658 8.97 20.15 -3.15
N PRO A 659 10.13 20.82 -2.95
CA PRO A 659 11.16 20.32 -2.06
C PRO A 659 10.63 20.22 -0.62
N LEU A 660 11.13 19.24 0.13
CA LEU A 660 10.85 19.12 1.55
C LEU A 660 11.39 20.35 2.30
N PRO A 661 10.62 20.93 3.23
CA PRO A 661 11.13 21.98 4.11
C PRO A 661 12.27 21.46 5.00
N GLU A 662 13.09 22.37 5.52
CA GLU A 662 14.17 22.03 6.47
C GLU A 662 13.65 21.50 7.81
N VAL A 663 12.41 21.86 8.15
CA VAL A 663 11.70 21.38 9.33
C VAL A 663 10.72 20.25 8.96
N PRO A 664 10.34 19.37 9.92
CA PRO A 664 9.31 18.36 9.68
C PRO A 664 8.05 18.96 9.02
N SER A 665 7.53 18.26 8.00
CA SER A 665 6.39 18.73 7.21
C SER A 665 5.24 17.73 7.24
N ILE A 666 4.02 18.21 7.47
CA ILE A 666 2.82 17.39 7.66
C ILE A 666 1.63 17.88 6.84
N ALA A 667 0.91 16.96 6.22
CA ALA A 667 -0.42 17.19 5.66
C ALA A 667 -1.46 16.45 6.51
N VAL A 668 -2.54 17.13 6.90
CA VAL A 668 -3.68 16.52 7.59
C VAL A 668 -4.79 16.29 6.57
N MET A 669 -5.08 15.01 6.32
CA MET A 669 -6.10 14.61 5.37
C MET A 669 -7.51 14.82 5.96
N PRO A 670 -8.52 15.11 5.12
CA PRO A 670 -9.90 15.20 5.57
C PRO A 670 -10.32 13.92 6.31
N PHE A 671 -10.72 14.06 7.57
CA PHE A 671 -11.20 12.93 8.35
C PHE A 671 -12.47 12.35 7.71
N VAL A 672 -12.51 11.03 7.60
CA VAL A 672 -13.59 10.33 6.92
C VAL A 672 -14.78 10.13 7.87
N ASN A 673 -15.98 10.54 7.44
CA ASN A 673 -17.22 10.22 8.15
C ASN A 673 -17.65 8.78 7.86
N MET A 674 -17.56 7.92 8.88
CA MET A 674 -17.93 6.50 8.86
C MET A 674 -19.27 6.23 9.58
N SER A 675 -20.10 7.27 9.77
CA SER A 675 -21.39 7.17 10.46
C SER A 675 -22.57 6.95 9.50
N GLY A 676 -22.36 7.13 8.19
CA GLY A 676 -23.39 6.96 7.16
C GLY A 676 -24.44 8.08 7.08
N ASP A 677 -24.34 9.10 7.94
CA ASP A 677 -25.21 10.28 7.96
C ASP A 677 -24.47 11.50 7.37
N PRO A 678 -24.83 11.99 6.17
CA PRO A 678 -24.23 13.18 5.57
C PRO A 678 -24.41 14.43 6.42
N LYS A 679 -25.43 14.48 7.29
CA LYS A 679 -25.61 15.62 8.19
C LYS A 679 -24.51 15.71 9.23
N GLN A 680 -23.70 14.66 9.44
CA GLN A 680 -22.61 14.64 10.42
C GLN A 680 -21.24 14.96 9.80
N GLU A 681 -21.19 15.23 8.49
CA GLU A 681 -19.96 15.55 7.76
C GLU A 681 -19.26 16.82 8.29
N TYR A 682 -20.05 17.77 8.81
CA TYR A 682 -19.50 18.99 9.41
C TYR A 682 -18.58 18.69 10.60
N PHE A 683 -18.79 17.56 11.29
CA PHE A 683 -18.02 17.19 12.48
C PHE A 683 -16.63 16.69 12.09
N SER A 684 -16.53 15.79 11.10
CA SER A 684 -15.23 15.32 10.60
C SER A 684 -14.45 16.43 9.89
N ASP A 685 -15.16 17.31 9.18
CA ASP A 685 -14.60 18.54 8.61
C ASP A 685 -14.07 19.49 9.69
N GLY A 686 -14.84 19.70 10.76
CA GLY A 686 -14.46 20.58 11.85
C GLY A 686 -13.22 20.08 12.60
N MET A 687 -13.15 18.79 12.86
CA MET A 687 -12.00 18.18 13.53
C MET A 687 -10.73 18.25 12.66
N THR A 688 -10.85 18.07 11.33
CA THR A 688 -9.73 18.26 10.41
C THR A 688 -9.15 19.67 10.53
N GLU A 689 -10.02 20.69 10.55
CA GLU A 689 -9.58 22.08 10.68
C GLU A 689 -8.94 22.40 12.00
N GLU A 690 -9.51 21.88 13.07
CA GLU A 690 -9.00 22.15 14.38
C GLU A 690 -7.59 21.58 14.55
N ILE A 691 -7.35 20.37 14.04
CA ILE A 691 -6.02 19.76 14.06
C ILE A 691 -5.03 20.56 13.21
N ILE A 692 -5.41 20.99 11.99
CA ILE A 692 -4.55 21.84 11.14
C ILE A 692 -4.20 23.14 11.87
N THR A 693 -5.18 23.80 12.45
CA THR A 693 -5.03 25.05 13.21
C THR A 693 -4.16 24.86 14.47
N ALA A 694 -4.33 23.75 15.17
CA ALA A 694 -3.51 23.42 16.34
C ALA A 694 -2.04 23.24 15.96
N LEU A 695 -1.80 22.44 14.92
CA LEU A 695 -0.47 22.12 14.44
C LEU A 695 0.23 23.35 13.84
N SER A 696 -0.51 24.27 13.20
CA SER A 696 0.09 25.46 12.58
C SER A 696 0.72 26.44 13.57
N LYS A 697 0.32 26.34 14.85
CA LYS A 697 0.87 27.12 15.98
C LYS A 697 2.20 26.55 16.49
N LEU A 698 2.59 25.33 16.10
CA LEU A 698 3.84 24.72 16.55
C LEU A 698 5.07 25.35 15.85
N PRO A 699 6.00 25.95 16.60
CA PRO A 699 7.29 26.34 16.05
C PRO A 699 8.05 25.10 15.57
N GLY A 700 8.69 25.18 14.41
CA GLY A 700 9.46 24.06 13.86
C GLY A 700 8.62 22.97 13.19
N LEU A 701 7.35 23.22 12.88
CA LEU A 701 6.51 22.32 12.09
C LEU A 701 5.93 23.05 10.87
N PHE A 702 6.12 22.46 9.68
CA PHE A 702 5.55 22.94 8.43
C PHE A 702 4.22 22.23 8.16
N VAL A 703 3.09 22.94 8.17
CA VAL A 703 1.75 22.33 8.08
C VAL A 703 1.04 22.76 6.81
N ILE A 704 0.63 21.81 5.98
CA ILE A 704 -0.14 22.12 4.76
C ILE A 704 -1.55 22.61 5.13
N ALA A 705 -1.99 23.67 4.47
CA ALA A 705 -3.30 24.27 4.65
C ALA A 705 -4.44 23.35 4.19
N ARG A 706 -5.59 23.42 4.88
CA ARG A 706 -6.82 22.68 4.52
C ARG A 706 -7.16 22.75 3.05
N THR A 707 -7.14 23.96 2.47
CA THR A 707 -7.57 24.17 1.09
C THR A 707 -6.81 23.30 0.09
N SER A 708 -5.56 22.93 0.41
CA SER A 708 -4.81 21.96 -0.40
C SER A 708 -5.21 20.51 -0.10
N THR A 709 -5.41 20.15 1.17
CA THR A 709 -5.79 18.77 1.55
C THR A 709 -7.27 18.43 1.27
N SER A 710 -8.15 19.43 1.17
CA SER A 710 -9.57 19.26 0.83
C SER A 710 -9.79 18.79 -0.60
N THR A 711 -8.82 18.99 -1.50
CA THR A 711 -8.87 18.49 -2.89
C THR A 711 -8.94 16.96 -2.97
N TYR A 712 -8.48 16.28 -1.92
CA TYR A 712 -8.53 14.83 -1.74
C TYR A 712 -9.80 14.35 -1.02
N LYS A 713 -10.66 15.26 -0.55
CA LYS A 713 -11.89 14.88 0.14
C LYS A 713 -12.78 14.03 -0.77
N GLY A 714 -13.24 12.89 -0.25
CA GLY A 714 -14.09 11.95 -0.99
C GLY A 714 -13.37 11.20 -2.12
N LYS A 715 -12.05 11.36 -2.27
CA LYS A 715 -11.25 10.66 -3.29
C LYS A 715 -10.28 9.68 -2.61
N PRO A 716 -10.14 8.45 -3.12
CA PRO A 716 -9.08 7.55 -2.66
C PRO A 716 -7.73 8.07 -3.15
N ALA A 717 -6.92 8.64 -2.27
CA ALA A 717 -5.59 9.16 -2.58
C ALA A 717 -4.52 8.45 -1.75
N LYS A 718 -3.52 7.87 -2.42
CA LYS A 718 -2.44 7.15 -1.73
C LYS A 718 -1.57 8.14 -0.95
N VAL A 719 -1.09 7.75 0.23
CA VAL A 719 -0.18 8.58 1.07
C VAL A 719 1.02 9.09 0.27
N LYS A 720 1.62 8.21 -0.54
CA LYS A 720 2.70 8.56 -1.47
C LYS A 720 2.35 9.71 -2.41
N GLN A 721 1.18 9.63 -3.05
CA GLN A 721 0.72 10.62 -4.00
C GLN A 721 0.55 11.98 -3.31
N VAL A 722 -0.11 11.98 -2.15
CA VAL A 722 -0.29 13.19 -1.33
C VAL A 722 1.07 13.81 -0.97
N ALA A 723 2.03 12.98 -0.54
CA ALA A 723 3.36 13.43 -0.18
C ALA A 723 4.17 13.98 -1.36
N GLU A 724 4.10 13.33 -2.53
CA GLU A 724 4.75 13.78 -3.76
C GLU A 724 4.12 15.07 -4.30
N GLU A 725 2.79 15.18 -4.32
CA GLU A 725 2.08 16.37 -4.83
C GLU A 725 2.20 17.59 -3.90
N LEU A 726 2.15 17.38 -2.58
CA LEU A 726 2.22 18.48 -1.60
C LEU A 726 3.64 18.75 -1.08
N GLY A 727 4.59 17.88 -1.41
CA GLY A 727 5.97 17.91 -0.91
C GLY A 727 6.05 17.76 0.60
N VAL A 728 5.34 16.82 1.21
CA VAL A 728 5.40 16.60 2.68
C VAL A 728 6.02 15.25 3.02
N GLN A 729 6.67 15.18 4.17
CA GLN A 729 7.17 13.90 4.67
C GLN A 729 6.09 13.12 5.42
N TYR A 730 5.26 13.80 6.21
CA TYR A 730 4.30 13.13 7.08
C TYR A 730 2.86 13.38 6.61
N VAL A 731 2.02 12.36 6.71
CA VAL A 731 0.58 12.44 6.43
C VAL A 731 -0.18 11.95 7.65
N LEU A 732 -1.08 12.78 8.16
CA LEU A 732 -2.02 12.45 9.23
C LEU A 732 -3.38 12.13 8.61
N GLU A 733 -3.89 10.93 8.87
CA GLU A 733 -5.20 10.49 8.43
C GLU A 733 -6.07 10.14 9.64
N GLY A 734 -7.38 10.12 9.44
CA GLY A 734 -8.28 9.65 10.46
C GLY A 734 -9.74 9.52 10.02
N SER A 735 -10.56 9.02 10.93
CA SER A 735 -11.96 8.73 10.69
C SER A 735 -12.80 8.94 11.93
N VAL A 736 -14.09 9.22 11.72
CA VAL A 736 -15.08 9.40 12.78
C VAL A 736 -16.25 8.46 12.53
N GLN A 737 -16.60 7.65 13.52
CA GLN A 737 -17.76 6.78 13.49
C GLN A 737 -18.64 6.99 14.73
N LYS A 738 -19.87 7.44 14.51
CA LYS A 738 -20.92 7.51 15.53
C LYS A 738 -21.81 6.27 15.47
N SER A 739 -22.10 5.70 16.64
CA SER A 739 -23.05 4.61 16.81
C SER A 739 -23.88 4.86 18.08
N ALA A 740 -25.18 5.10 17.90
CA ALA A 740 -26.12 5.44 18.96
C ALA A 740 -25.62 6.61 19.85
N ASP A 741 -25.28 6.31 21.10
CA ASP A 741 -24.78 7.22 22.14
C ASP A 741 -23.25 7.19 22.28
N ARG A 742 -22.52 6.56 21.35
CA ARG A 742 -21.05 6.47 21.38
C ARG A 742 -20.42 6.98 20.10
N ILE A 743 -19.25 7.56 20.25
CA ILE A 743 -18.40 8.01 19.15
C ILE A 743 -17.05 7.33 19.23
N ARG A 744 -16.56 6.94 18.05
CA ARG A 744 -15.24 6.40 17.83
C ARG A 744 -14.48 7.29 16.86
N ILE A 745 -13.26 7.66 17.24
CA ILE A 745 -12.36 8.45 16.40
C ILE A 745 -11.04 7.71 16.27
N ASN A 746 -10.55 7.61 15.04
CA ASN A 746 -9.24 7.05 14.71
C ASN A 746 -8.35 8.15 14.15
N ALA A 747 -7.08 8.15 14.53
CA ALA A 747 -6.06 9.03 13.96
C ALA A 747 -4.74 8.28 13.81
N GLN A 748 -4.05 8.48 12.69
CA GLN A 748 -2.80 7.80 12.37
C GLN A 748 -1.82 8.72 11.63
N LEU A 749 -0.57 8.73 12.08
CA LEU A 749 0.53 9.51 11.53
C LEU A 749 1.47 8.58 10.76
N ILE A 750 1.68 8.89 9.48
CA ILE A 750 2.43 8.05 8.53
C ILE A 750 3.63 8.83 8.02
N ASP A 751 4.82 8.22 8.03
CA ASP A 751 6.01 8.70 7.31
C ASP A 751 5.92 8.26 5.86
N ALA A 752 5.57 9.19 4.97
CA ALA A 752 5.38 8.90 3.56
C ALA A 752 6.69 8.50 2.86
N LEU A 753 7.86 8.91 3.36
CA LEU A 753 9.14 8.50 2.77
C LEU A 753 9.51 7.04 3.09
N THR A 754 8.89 6.46 4.12
CA THR A 754 9.12 5.06 4.51
C THR A 754 7.87 4.20 4.44
N GLY A 755 6.70 4.77 4.18
CA GLY A 755 5.40 4.06 4.23
C GLY A 755 5.01 3.59 5.64
N ARG A 756 5.68 4.06 6.70
CA ARG A 756 5.49 3.52 8.07
C ARG A 756 4.51 4.34 8.88
N HIS A 757 3.62 3.65 9.59
CA HIS A 757 2.86 4.23 10.70
C HIS A 757 3.79 4.52 11.88
N ILE A 758 3.92 5.78 12.27
CA ILE A 758 4.76 6.24 13.38
C ILE A 758 3.96 6.29 14.68
N TRP A 759 2.66 6.55 14.55
CA TRP A 759 1.71 6.65 15.64
C TRP A 759 0.31 6.37 15.12
N ALA A 760 -0.50 5.68 15.91
CA ALA A 760 -1.92 5.48 15.66
C ALA A 760 -2.65 5.37 16.99
N GLU A 761 -3.77 6.08 17.13
CA GLU A 761 -4.60 6.03 18.35
C GLU A 761 -6.08 5.90 18.00
N ARG A 762 -6.84 5.37 18.96
CA ARG A 762 -8.29 5.20 18.88
C ARG A 762 -8.91 5.74 20.14
N TYR A 763 -9.98 6.48 19.98
CA TYR A 763 -10.72 7.10 21.06
C TYR A 763 -12.16 6.60 21.03
N ASN A 764 -12.63 6.09 22.16
CA ASN A 764 -13.99 5.61 22.35
C ASN A 764 -14.61 6.36 23.52
N ARG A 765 -15.72 7.06 23.30
CA ARG A 765 -16.44 7.81 24.34
C ARG A 765 -17.94 7.80 24.12
N ASP A 766 -18.66 8.18 25.17
CA ASP A 766 -20.08 8.50 25.08
C ASP A 766 -20.27 9.89 24.45
N LEU A 767 -21.37 10.07 23.72
CA LEU A 767 -21.63 11.24 22.89
C LEU A 767 -21.84 12.54 23.67
N LYS A 768 -22.03 12.44 24.99
CA LYS A 768 -22.40 13.56 25.86
C LYS A 768 -21.31 14.65 25.94
N ASP A 769 -20.05 14.29 25.67
CA ASP A 769 -18.88 15.18 25.75
C ASP A 769 -18.04 15.22 24.45
N ILE A 770 -18.71 15.24 23.29
CA ILE A 770 -18.04 15.12 21.98
C ILE A 770 -17.00 16.23 21.68
N PHE A 771 -17.16 17.44 22.21
CA PHE A 771 -16.20 18.56 22.01
C PHE A 771 -15.02 18.50 22.98
N ALA A 772 -15.27 18.12 24.24
CA ALA A 772 -14.18 17.81 25.16
C ALA A 772 -13.33 16.64 24.64
N LEU A 773 -13.97 15.69 23.94
CA LEU A 773 -13.26 14.63 23.22
C LEU A 773 -12.48 15.18 22.01
N GLN A 774 -13.06 16.09 21.23
CA GLN A 774 -12.37 16.73 20.11
C GLN A 774 -11.11 17.46 20.59
N ASP A 775 -11.22 18.29 21.64
CA ASP A 775 -10.09 18.97 22.28
C ASP A 775 -9.06 17.97 22.83
N GLU A 776 -9.51 16.91 23.54
CA GLU A 776 -8.64 15.84 24.05
C GLU A 776 -7.83 15.21 22.90
N ILE A 777 -8.48 14.91 21.79
CA ILE A 777 -7.86 14.27 20.62
C ILE A 777 -6.88 15.23 19.96
N THR A 778 -7.27 16.48 19.72
CA THR A 778 -6.39 17.51 19.17
C THR A 778 -5.13 17.65 20.03
N LEU A 779 -5.28 17.68 21.36
CA LEU A 779 -4.16 17.76 22.30
C LEU A 779 -3.27 16.51 22.27
N LYS A 780 -3.84 15.31 22.17
CA LYS A 780 -3.05 14.07 22.06
C LYS A 780 -2.32 13.96 20.73
N ILE A 781 -2.96 14.36 19.63
CA ILE A 781 -2.30 14.45 18.31
C ILE A 781 -1.15 15.46 18.38
N LEU A 782 -1.38 16.62 18.99
CA LEU A 782 -0.35 17.64 19.19
C LEU A 782 0.84 17.09 19.98
N ASP A 783 0.59 16.39 21.09
CA ASP A 783 1.63 15.75 21.90
C ASP A 783 2.36 14.65 21.13
N ALA A 784 1.65 13.80 20.40
CA ALA A 784 2.23 12.75 19.58
C ALA A 784 3.13 13.33 18.47
N VAL A 785 2.64 14.32 17.72
CA VAL A 785 3.39 15.01 16.66
C VAL A 785 4.62 15.71 17.24
N ARG A 786 4.49 16.40 18.38
CA ARG A 786 5.62 17.06 19.04
C ARG A 786 6.71 16.07 19.47
N VAL A 787 6.32 14.99 20.16
CA VAL A 787 7.25 13.96 20.67
C VAL A 787 7.94 13.24 19.51
N LYS A 788 7.23 12.99 18.42
CA LYS A 788 7.74 12.24 17.27
C LYS A 788 8.51 13.10 16.26
N LEU A 789 8.12 14.36 16.06
CA LEU A 789 8.56 15.18 14.92
C LEU A 789 9.27 16.48 15.32
N ALA A 790 8.66 17.36 16.13
CA ALA A 790 9.04 18.78 16.15
C ALA A 790 9.86 19.27 17.36
N GLY A 791 9.82 18.60 18.53
CA GLY A 791 10.35 19.22 19.76
C GLY A 791 9.64 20.55 20.11
N GLY A 792 10.07 21.29 21.15
CA GLY A 792 9.50 22.62 21.50
C GLY A 792 8.48 22.63 22.66
N ASP A 793 8.08 23.78 23.21
CA ASP A 793 7.13 23.91 24.33
C ASP A 793 5.69 24.11 23.83
N VAL A 794 4.75 23.25 24.26
CA VAL A 794 3.32 23.28 23.88
C VAL A 794 2.44 23.92 24.95
N SER A 795 3.00 24.38 26.07
CA SER A 795 2.25 24.90 27.21
C SER A 795 1.33 26.07 26.83
N ARG A 796 1.77 26.92 25.89
CA ARG A 796 0.97 28.04 25.34
C ARG A 796 -0.18 27.58 24.46
N VAL A 797 0.05 26.60 23.57
CA VAL A 797 -1.01 26.01 22.74
C VAL A 797 -2.03 25.32 23.64
N LYS A 798 -1.57 24.52 24.62
CA LYS A 798 -2.42 23.86 25.62
C LYS A 798 -3.25 24.83 26.46
N ALA A 799 -2.72 26.02 26.76
CA ALA A 799 -3.47 27.06 27.47
C ALA A 799 -4.67 27.58 26.64
N SER A 800 -4.49 27.80 25.33
CA SER A 800 -5.59 28.21 24.43
C SER A 800 -6.69 27.15 24.25
N TYR A 801 -6.41 25.87 24.55
CA TYR A 801 -7.38 24.77 24.52
C TYR A 801 -8.00 24.45 25.90
N ARG A 802 -7.58 25.13 26.99
CA ARG A 802 -8.12 24.88 28.34
C ARG A 802 -9.43 25.61 28.63
N GLU A 803 -9.79 26.61 27.82
CA GLU A 803 -11.07 27.30 27.96
C GLU A 803 -12.17 26.48 27.29
N LYS A 804 -13.07 25.94 28.12
CA LYS A 804 -14.18 25.08 27.72
C LYS A 804 -15.11 25.81 26.75
N LEU A 805 -14.97 25.55 25.47
CA LEU A 805 -15.86 26.12 24.47
C LEU A 805 -17.24 25.47 24.57
N ASN A 806 -18.30 26.28 24.68
CA ASN A 806 -19.67 25.77 24.63
C ASN A 806 -19.95 25.23 23.20
N LEU A 807 -20.37 23.98 23.11
CA LEU A 807 -20.69 23.23 21.90
C LEU A 807 -21.49 24.05 20.88
N ASP A 808 -22.61 24.64 21.29
CA ASP A 808 -23.50 25.34 20.35
C ASP A 808 -22.80 26.57 19.77
N CYS A 809 -21.94 27.22 20.54
CA CYS A 809 -21.15 28.37 20.12
C CYS A 809 -20.03 27.99 19.15
N TYR A 810 -19.37 26.84 19.35
CA TYR A 810 -18.39 26.31 18.39
C TYR A 810 -19.04 25.93 17.06
N LEU A 811 -20.19 25.24 17.07
CA LEU A 811 -20.90 24.88 15.83
C LEU A 811 -21.30 26.13 15.05
N LYS A 812 -21.82 27.14 15.74
CA LYS A 812 -22.18 28.42 15.14
C LYS A 812 -20.96 29.16 14.57
N PHE A 813 -19.83 29.13 15.26
CA PHE A 813 -18.55 29.63 14.75
C PHE A 813 -18.13 28.90 13.44
N MET A 814 -18.16 27.57 13.42
CA MET A 814 -17.75 26.80 12.24
C MET A 814 -18.70 27.00 11.04
N GLN A 815 -20.00 27.13 11.30
CA GLN A 815 -21.00 27.49 10.29
C GLN A 815 -20.72 28.88 9.71
N ALA A 816 -20.47 29.87 10.58
CA ALA A 816 -20.16 31.23 10.17
C ALA A 816 -18.89 31.30 9.31
N MET A 817 -17.83 30.56 9.66
CA MET A 817 -16.62 30.44 8.84
C MET A 817 -16.90 29.82 7.47
N GLY A 818 -17.72 28.76 7.42
CA GLY A 818 -18.07 28.09 6.16
C GLY A 818 -18.81 29.00 5.18
N TYR A 819 -19.74 29.82 5.66
CA TYR A 819 -20.43 30.82 4.82
C TYR A 819 -19.51 31.99 4.45
N SER A 820 -18.71 32.50 5.39
CA SER A 820 -17.78 33.61 5.16
C SER A 820 -16.76 33.32 4.05
N ALA A 821 -16.28 32.07 3.97
CA ALA A 821 -15.30 31.64 2.97
C ALA A 821 -15.77 31.79 1.50
N ARG A 822 -17.08 31.93 1.25
CA ARG A 822 -17.67 32.05 -0.09
C ARG A 822 -17.67 33.48 -0.65
N MET A 823 -17.32 34.47 0.19
CA MET A 823 -17.06 35.87 -0.20
C MET A 823 -18.11 36.49 -1.15
N ASN A 824 -19.40 36.39 -0.80
CA ASN A 824 -20.48 37.10 -1.48
C ASN A 824 -21.46 37.72 -0.46
N PRO A 825 -22.20 38.78 -0.81
CA PRO A 825 -23.05 39.50 0.15
C PRO A 825 -24.12 38.63 0.84
N ALA A 826 -24.72 37.67 0.11
CA ALA A 826 -25.78 36.82 0.66
C ALA A 826 -25.25 35.88 1.74
N ASP A 827 -24.15 35.17 1.46
CA ASP A 827 -23.50 34.27 2.42
C ASP A 827 -22.84 35.06 3.56
N ASN A 828 -22.35 36.29 3.33
CA ASN A 828 -21.80 37.17 4.38
C ASN A 828 -22.86 37.50 5.44
N ASN A 829 -24.12 37.69 5.02
CA ASN A 829 -25.24 37.92 5.94
C ASN A 829 -25.64 36.65 6.71
N LEU A 830 -25.64 35.47 6.07
CA LEU A 830 -25.87 34.20 6.77
C LEU A 830 -24.77 33.94 7.82
N ALA A 831 -23.51 34.18 7.45
CA ALA A 831 -22.38 34.08 8.37
C ALA A 831 -22.52 35.03 9.58
N ARG A 832 -23.07 36.24 9.36
CA ARG A 832 -23.30 37.22 10.43
C ARG A 832 -24.27 36.69 11.48
N GLY A 833 -25.42 36.16 11.06
CA GLY A 833 -26.40 35.59 11.99
C GLY A 833 -25.79 34.45 12.83
N MET A 834 -25.03 33.56 12.20
CA MET A 834 -24.32 32.49 12.91
C MET A 834 -23.27 33.02 13.89
N ALA A 835 -22.52 34.07 13.53
CA ALA A 835 -21.54 34.68 14.43
C ALA A 835 -22.20 35.42 15.61
N GLU A 836 -23.33 36.10 15.39
CA GLU A 836 -24.12 36.74 16.45
C GLU A 836 -24.70 35.71 17.43
N GLU A 837 -25.22 34.60 16.92
CA GLU A 837 -25.65 33.46 17.75
C GLU A 837 -24.48 32.88 18.55
N ALA A 838 -23.30 32.73 17.94
CA ALA A 838 -22.10 32.25 18.64
C ALA A 838 -21.72 33.19 19.81
N ILE A 839 -21.79 34.51 19.62
CA ILE A 839 -21.53 35.50 20.67
C ILE A 839 -22.61 35.45 21.75
N ALA A 840 -23.88 35.27 21.39
CA ALA A 840 -24.96 35.15 22.37
C ALA A 840 -24.78 33.93 23.28
N ILE A 841 -24.23 32.84 22.75
CA ILE A 841 -23.96 31.61 23.49
C ILE A 841 -22.65 31.70 24.31
N CYS A 842 -21.60 32.32 23.75
CA CYS A 842 -20.29 32.50 24.39
C CYS A 842 -19.87 33.98 24.37
N PRO A 843 -20.45 34.85 25.21
CA PRO A 843 -20.14 36.28 25.17
C PRO A 843 -18.70 36.60 25.57
N ASP A 844 -18.08 35.73 26.37
CA ASP A 844 -16.74 35.86 26.93
C ASP A 844 -15.64 35.21 26.06
N HIS A 845 -16.00 34.69 24.88
CA HIS A 845 -15.06 34.02 23.98
C HIS A 845 -14.78 34.84 22.70
N GLY A 846 -13.50 35.08 22.40
CA GLY A 846 -13.07 36.01 21.33
C GLY A 846 -13.48 35.64 19.90
N MET A 847 -13.76 34.36 19.62
CA MET A 847 -13.92 33.83 18.25
C MET A 847 -15.12 34.39 17.48
N GLY A 848 -16.26 34.61 18.15
CA GLY A 848 -17.44 35.21 17.50
C GLY A 848 -17.17 36.65 17.04
N TYR A 849 -16.45 37.42 17.85
CA TYR A 849 -16.05 38.80 17.53
C TYR A 849 -15.06 38.86 16.37
N ILE A 850 -14.13 37.90 16.29
CA ILE A 850 -13.17 37.76 15.18
C ILE A 850 -13.90 37.54 13.85
N ILE A 851 -14.88 36.62 13.81
CA ILE A 851 -15.66 36.41 12.59
C ILE A 851 -16.42 37.67 12.22
N LEU A 852 -17.15 38.29 13.15
CA LEU A 852 -17.88 39.53 12.85
C LEU A 852 -16.95 40.62 12.30
N GLY A 853 -15.75 40.77 12.85
CA GLY A 853 -14.71 41.67 12.33
C GLY A 853 -14.31 41.36 10.89
N ASN A 854 -14.10 40.08 10.56
CA ASN A 854 -13.84 39.62 9.19
C ASN A 854 -15.02 39.92 8.24
N LEU A 855 -16.27 39.73 8.69
CA LEU A 855 -17.45 39.99 7.85
C LEU A 855 -17.57 41.48 7.52
N TYR A 856 -17.31 42.37 8.50
CA TYR A 856 -17.26 43.81 8.26
C TYR A 856 -16.11 44.22 7.32
N TYR A 857 -14.96 43.57 7.42
CA TYR A 857 -13.88 43.73 6.44
C TYR A 857 -14.35 43.36 5.03
N PHE A 858 -15.05 42.23 4.86
CA PHE A 858 -15.59 41.83 3.56
C PHE A 858 -16.68 42.78 3.05
N ASP A 859 -17.50 43.37 3.91
CA ASP A 859 -18.48 44.38 3.48
C ASP A 859 -17.80 45.60 2.86
N ILE A 860 -16.65 46.03 3.41
CA ILE A 860 -15.84 47.11 2.85
C ILE A 860 -15.31 46.71 1.48
N LEU A 861 -14.74 45.49 1.37
CA LEU A 861 -14.15 44.99 0.13
C LEU A 861 -15.19 44.83 -1.00
N LEU A 862 -16.36 44.31 -0.67
CA LEU A 862 -17.44 44.06 -1.61
C LEU A 862 -18.29 45.32 -1.89
N ARG A 863 -17.89 46.48 -1.35
CA ARG A 863 -18.66 47.74 -1.42
C ARG A 863 -20.11 47.59 -0.93
N ASN A 864 -20.31 46.69 0.04
CA ASN A 864 -21.59 46.36 0.66
C ASN A 864 -21.84 47.17 1.94
N THR A 865 -21.36 48.42 1.99
CA THR A 865 -21.57 49.35 3.12
C THR A 865 -21.73 50.77 2.62
N LYS A 866 -22.58 51.55 3.30
CA LYS A 866 -22.81 52.97 3.02
C LYS A 866 -21.80 53.88 3.73
N SER A 867 -21.17 53.41 4.80
CA SER A 867 -20.15 54.16 5.56
C SER A 867 -18.92 53.28 5.81
N PRO A 868 -17.98 53.21 4.85
CA PRO A 868 -16.77 52.39 4.98
C PRO A 868 -15.92 52.72 6.21
N ARG A 869 -15.85 54.00 6.61
CA ARG A 869 -15.08 54.43 7.79
C ARG A 869 -15.68 53.91 9.09
N GLU A 870 -16.98 54.07 9.30
CA GLU A 870 -17.67 53.53 10.49
C GLU A 870 -17.61 52.00 10.52
N THR A 871 -17.75 51.37 9.36
CA THR A 871 -17.65 49.91 9.23
C THR A 871 -16.25 49.42 9.62
N LEU A 872 -15.21 50.14 9.21
CA LEU A 872 -13.81 49.85 9.55
C LEU A 872 -13.56 50.02 11.05
N ASP A 873 -14.03 51.12 11.65
CA ASP A 873 -13.88 51.36 13.08
C ASP A 873 -14.58 50.28 13.91
N LYS A 874 -15.78 49.86 13.50
CA LYS A 874 -16.51 48.76 14.16
C LYS A 874 -15.78 47.41 14.05
N ALA A 875 -15.18 47.12 12.89
CA ALA A 875 -14.38 45.91 12.72
C ALA A 875 -13.15 45.91 13.64
N ILE A 876 -12.49 47.06 13.81
CA ILE A 876 -11.32 47.22 14.70
C ILE A 876 -11.75 47.03 16.17
N GLU A 877 -12.89 47.60 16.57
CA GLU A 877 -13.43 47.45 17.92
C GLU A 877 -13.68 45.98 18.26
N LEU A 878 -14.29 45.21 17.35
CA LEU A 878 -14.57 43.79 17.55
C LEU A 878 -13.27 42.96 17.67
N ALA A 879 -12.28 43.23 16.83
CA ALA A 879 -11.00 42.53 16.92
C ALA A 879 -10.23 42.88 18.21
N LYS A 880 -10.27 44.13 18.66
CA LYS A 880 -9.72 44.54 19.97
C LYS A 880 -10.45 43.90 21.15
N LYS A 881 -11.78 43.76 21.05
CA LYS A 881 -12.57 43.09 22.08
C LYS A 881 -12.16 41.62 22.22
N ALA A 882 -11.87 40.93 21.12
CA ALA A 882 -11.32 39.58 21.16
C ALA A 882 -9.93 39.52 21.84
N LEU A 883 -9.03 40.47 21.54
CA LEU A 883 -7.71 40.53 22.19
C LEU A 883 -7.76 40.88 23.67
N ALA A 884 -8.77 41.65 24.11
CA ALA A 884 -8.97 41.96 25.52
C ALA A 884 -9.39 40.71 26.34
N MET A 885 -9.93 39.69 25.66
CA MET A 885 -10.26 38.39 26.27
C MET A 885 -9.03 37.49 26.29
N ASP A 886 -8.35 37.35 25.15
CA ASP A 886 -7.12 36.56 25.01
C ASP A 886 -6.20 37.21 23.97
N ASP A 887 -5.07 37.74 24.44
CA ASP A 887 -4.06 38.41 23.61
C ASP A 887 -3.14 37.44 22.84
N SER A 888 -3.38 36.13 23.00
CA SER A 888 -2.64 35.07 22.33
C SER A 888 -3.35 34.55 21.08
N ILE A 889 -4.54 35.07 20.75
CA ILE A 889 -5.31 34.67 19.57
C ILE A 889 -4.68 35.26 18.28
N PRO A 890 -4.04 34.44 17.43
CA PRO A 890 -3.35 34.94 16.24
C PRO A 890 -4.31 35.53 15.18
N GLU A 891 -5.54 35.03 15.09
CA GLU A 891 -6.55 35.51 14.14
C GLU A 891 -6.99 36.96 14.43
N ALA A 892 -7.07 37.35 15.70
CA ALA A 892 -7.43 38.70 16.09
C ALA A 892 -6.33 39.71 15.68
N HIS A 893 -5.06 39.38 15.95
CA HIS A 893 -3.90 40.12 15.44
C HIS A 893 -3.89 40.18 13.90
N GLY A 894 -4.17 39.05 13.22
CA GLY A 894 -4.19 38.99 11.76
C GLY A 894 -5.30 39.80 11.09
N ILE A 895 -6.44 39.99 11.75
CA ILE A 895 -7.50 40.90 11.30
C ILE A 895 -7.07 42.35 11.54
N LEU A 896 -6.56 42.70 12.73
CA LEU A 896 -6.09 44.05 13.01
C LEU A 896 -4.98 44.49 12.05
N CYS A 897 -4.09 43.58 11.66
CA CYS A 897 -3.10 43.80 10.61
C CYS A 897 -3.74 44.36 9.33
N ARG A 898 -4.80 43.72 8.82
CA ARG A 898 -5.53 44.18 7.63
C ARG A 898 -6.29 45.48 7.87
N LEU A 899 -6.99 45.59 9.01
CA LEU A 899 -7.84 46.75 9.29
C LEU A 899 -7.03 48.03 9.52
N TYR A 900 -5.91 47.95 10.25
CA TYR A 900 -5.00 49.09 10.41
C TYR A 900 -4.33 49.48 9.10
N SER A 901 -4.02 48.50 8.23
CA SER A 901 -3.50 48.77 6.89
C SER A 901 -4.51 49.58 6.07
N LEU A 902 -5.79 49.19 6.05
CA LEU A 902 -6.87 49.94 5.40
C LEU A 902 -7.10 51.34 6.01
N LYS A 903 -6.87 51.49 7.31
CA LYS A 903 -7.00 52.78 8.01
C LYS A 903 -5.83 53.73 7.73
N GLY A 904 -4.73 53.23 7.18
CA GLY A 904 -3.48 53.97 7.00
C GLY A 904 -2.57 53.97 8.23
N GLU A 905 -2.92 53.22 9.27
CA GLU A 905 -2.12 53.06 10.50
C GLU A 905 -1.04 51.98 10.30
N HIS A 906 -0.13 52.22 9.36
CA HIS A 906 0.81 51.23 8.83
C HIS A 906 1.73 50.59 9.88
N ASP A 907 2.24 51.34 10.84
CA ASP A 907 3.14 50.81 11.87
C ASP A 907 2.41 49.84 12.81
N LYS A 908 1.16 50.15 13.17
CA LYS A 908 0.31 49.23 13.93
C LYS A 908 -0.03 47.99 13.10
N ALA A 909 -0.34 48.17 11.81
CA ALA A 909 -0.63 47.07 10.92
C ALA A 909 0.52 46.05 10.84
N ILE A 910 1.76 46.54 10.77
CA ILE A 910 2.98 45.71 10.75
C ILE A 910 3.16 45.00 12.10
N ALA A 911 3.08 45.72 13.22
CA ALA A 911 3.26 45.13 14.55
C ALA A 911 2.25 44.00 14.85
N GLU A 912 0.98 44.20 14.48
CA GLU A 912 -0.06 43.18 14.61
C GLU A 912 0.21 41.99 13.68
N GLY A 913 0.72 42.23 12.46
CA GLY A 913 1.12 41.19 11.53
C GLY A 913 2.28 40.33 12.03
N GLU A 914 3.34 40.97 12.57
CA GLU A 914 4.48 40.30 13.21
C GLU A 914 4.03 39.41 14.37
N ARG A 915 3.13 39.93 15.22
CA ARG A 915 2.57 39.17 16.33
C ARG A 915 1.76 37.97 15.85
N ALA A 916 0.92 38.14 14.83
CA ALA A 916 0.11 37.06 14.25
C ALA A 916 0.98 35.91 13.71
N VAL A 917 2.02 36.22 12.93
CA VAL A 917 2.90 35.19 12.35
C VAL A 917 3.84 34.56 13.38
N ALA A 918 4.20 35.27 14.45
CA ALA A 918 4.96 34.70 15.57
C ALA A 918 4.11 33.73 16.41
N LEU A 919 2.80 33.98 16.52
CA LEU A 919 1.86 33.12 17.24
C LEU A 919 1.46 31.88 16.43
N SER A 920 1.35 32.00 15.09
CA SER A 920 1.05 30.87 14.20
C SER A 920 1.92 30.88 12.91
N PRO A 921 3.16 30.36 12.99
CA PRO A 921 4.15 30.46 11.90
C PRO A 921 3.79 29.74 10.60
N SER A 922 2.88 28.76 10.65
CA SER A 922 2.36 28.03 9.48
C SER A 922 0.92 28.44 9.13
N GLY A 923 0.38 29.48 9.78
CA GLY A 923 -0.95 30.03 9.48
C GLY A 923 -0.97 30.79 8.17
N TRP A 924 -1.28 30.11 7.06
CA TRP A 924 -1.17 30.69 5.70
C TRP A 924 -2.00 31.97 5.50
N GLY A 925 -3.20 32.04 6.08
CA GLY A 925 -4.06 33.24 5.99
C GLY A 925 -3.42 34.44 6.69
N LEU A 926 -2.75 34.23 7.83
CA LEU A 926 -2.06 35.27 8.59
C LEU A 926 -0.80 35.75 7.86
N LEU A 927 -0.03 34.82 7.30
CA LEU A 927 1.12 35.13 6.45
C LEU A 927 0.71 35.91 5.20
N THR A 928 -0.44 35.57 4.60
CA THR A 928 -1.02 36.30 3.46
C THR A 928 -1.36 37.73 3.85
N ASN A 929 -2.04 37.91 4.99
CA ASN A 929 -2.39 39.23 5.50
C ASN A 929 -1.14 40.07 5.74
N TYR A 930 -0.13 39.50 6.43
CA TYR A 930 1.09 40.22 6.74
C TYR A 930 1.91 40.56 5.49
N GLY A 931 2.09 39.61 4.55
CA GLY A 931 2.78 39.84 3.28
C GLY A 931 2.09 40.91 2.42
N ASN A 932 0.75 40.91 2.37
CA ASN A 932 0.00 41.95 1.67
C ASN A 932 0.16 43.31 2.35
N THR A 933 0.11 43.37 3.68
CA THR A 933 0.34 44.60 4.44
C THR A 933 1.76 45.13 4.25
N LEU A 934 2.78 44.28 4.24
CA LEU A 934 4.17 44.68 3.93
C LEU A 934 4.25 45.25 2.51
N THR A 935 3.60 44.63 1.54
CA THR A 935 3.54 45.12 0.16
C THR A 935 2.88 46.51 0.08
N GLN A 936 1.73 46.67 0.74
CA GLN A 936 0.95 47.91 0.75
C GLN A 936 1.67 49.04 1.50
N THR A 937 2.45 48.71 2.54
CA THR A 937 3.20 49.69 3.35
C THR A 937 4.55 50.08 2.75
N GLY A 938 4.89 49.54 1.56
CA GLY A 938 6.12 49.88 0.84
C GLY A 938 7.34 49.04 1.24
N ARG A 939 7.13 47.84 1.79
CA ARG A 939 8.17 46.86 2.15
C ARG A 939 8.06 45.57 1.32
N PRO A 940 8.06 45.64 -0.03
CA PRO A 940 7.76 44.48 -0.89
C PRO A 940 8.83 43.38 -0.82
N GLU A 941 10.12 43.73 -0.67
CA GLU A 941 11.19 42.72 -0.56
C GLU A 941 11.03 41.84 0.68
N GLU A 942 10.56 42.42 1.79
CA GLU A 942 10.27 41.66 3.01
C GLU A 942 8.99 40.83 2.87
N ALA A 943 8.03 41.25 2.04
CA ALA A 943 6.79 40.51 1.80
C ALA A 943 7.00 39.22 0.99
N ILE A 944 7.89 39.25 0.00
CA ILE A 944 8.14 38.14 -0.95
C ILE A 944 8.37 36.78 -0.23
N PRO A 945 9.28 36.64 0.75
CA PRO A 945 9.50 35.35 1.40
C PRO A 945 8.27 34.83 2.15
N PHE A 946 7.45 35.71 2.73
CA PHE A 946 6.19 35.29 3.37
C PHE A 946 5.17 34.80 2.33
N LEU A 947 5.03 35.48 1.20
CA LEU A 947 4.09 35.10 0.14
C LEU A 947 4.54 33.83 -0.62
N GLN A 948 5.84 33.63 -0.80
CA GLN A 948 6.39 32.36 -1.30
C GLN A 948 6.11 31.22 -0.30
N LYS A 949 6.27 31.47 1.00
CA LYS A 949 5.90 30.50 2.04
C LYS A 949 4.40 30.18 2.01
N VAL A 950 3.53 31.15 1.75
CA VAL A 950 2.08 30.92 1.58
C VAL A 950 1.81 29.94 0.44
N ILE A 951 2.40 30.15 -0.74
CA ILE A 951 2.26 29.23 -1.87
C ILE A 951 2.73 27.82 -1.48
N ARG A 952 3.82 27.73 -0.71
CA ARG A 952 4.37 26.45 -0.28
C ARG A 952 3.49 25.74 0.77
N LEU A 953 2.83 26.50 1.65
CA LEU A 953 1.88 25.99 2.65
C LEU A 953 0.54 25.61 2.01
N ASN A 954 0.21 26.22 0.87
CA ASN A 954 -1.06 26.03 0.18
C ASN A 954 -0.85 25.82 -1.33
N PRO A 955 -0.15 24.74 -1.74
CA PRO A 955 0.26 24.54 -3.13
C PRO A 955 -0.90 24.33 -4.11
N LEU A 956 -2.05 23.85 -3.62
CA LEU A 956 -3.29 23.69 -4.38
C LEU A 956 -4.35 24.74 -3.94
N GLY A 957 -3.87 25.87 -3.41
CA GLY A 957 -4.71 26.95 -2.89
C GLY A 957 -5.37 27.82 -3.96
N PRO A 958 -6.15 28.82 -3.53
CA PRO A 958 -6.82 29.74 -4.44
C PRO A 958 -5.83 30.52 -5.33
N PRO A 959 -6.17 30.80 -6.61
CA PRO A 959 -5.24 31.45 -7.55
C PRO A 959 -4.73 32.83 -7.10
N TYR A 960 -5.49 33.56 -6.27
CA TYR A 960 -5.11 34.91 -5.82
C TYR A 960 -3.81 34.96 -5.00
N ILE A 961 -3.35 33.83 -4.43
CA ILE A 961 -2.07 33.79 -3.70
C ILE A 961 -0.90 34.13 -4.64
N TYR A 962 -1.01 33.76 -5.91
CA TYR A 962 -0.02 34.07 -6.93
C TYR A 962 -0.07 35.53 -7.37
N THR A 963 -1.26 36.15 -7.46
CA THR A 963 -1.37 37.59 -7.72
C THR A 963 -0.89 38.43 -6.54
N ASN A 964 -1.01 37.95 -5.30
CA ASN A 964 -0.43 38.62 -4.13
C ASN A 964 1.10 38.65 -4.23
N LEU A 965 1.72 37.51 -4.56
CA LEU A 965 3.16 37.45 -4.82
C LEU A 965 3.56 38.31 -6.04
N GLY A 966 2.77 38.27 -7.12
CA GLY A 966 2.98 39.11 -8.30
C GLY A 966 2.94 40.60 -7.98
N ALA A 967 2.02 41.04 -7.13
CA ALA A 967 1.94 42.41 -6.66
C ALA A 967 3.18 42.81 -5.84
N ALA A 968 3.66 41.95 -4.93
CA ALA A 968 4.88 42.21 -4.16
C ALA A 968 6.12 42.30 -5.07
N LEU A 969 6.30 41.34 -5.98
CA LEU A 969 7.40 41.32 -6.96
C LEU A 969 7.39 42.55 -7.87
N ARG A 970 6.20 42.94 -8.34
CA ARG A 970 6.03 44.15 -9.17
C ARG A 970 6.42 45.41 -8.41
N MET A 971 6.04 45.52 -7.14
CA MET A 971 6.43 46.66 -6.29
C MET A 971 7.91 46.65 -5.91
N ALA A 972 8.56 45.47 -5.89
CA ALA A 972 10.01 45.35 -5.76
C ALA A 972 10.78 45.62 -7.07
N GLY A 973 10.07 45.80 -8.20
CA GLY A 973 10.68 45.99 -9.53
C GLY A 973 11.13 44.69 -10.21
N ARG A 974 10.80 43.51 -9.65
CA ARG A 974 11.12 42.18 -10.19
C ARG A 974 10.05 41.72 -11.19
N LEU A 975 9.94 42.46 -12.29
CA LEU A 975 8.78 42.39 -13.20
C LEU A 975 8.65 41.04 -13.93
N GLU A 976 9.74 40.41 -14.36
CA GLU A 976 9.73 39.09 -15.00
C GLU A 976 9.20 37.99 -14.06
N GLU A 977 9.58 38.04 -12.79
CA GLU A 977 9.08 37.12 -11.77
C GLU A 977 7.61 37.41 -11.47
N ALA A 978 7.21 38.68 -11.44
CA ALA A 978 5.81 39.08 -11.29
C ALA A 978 4.94 38.53 -12.44
N VAL A 979 5.40 38.61 -13.70
CA VAL A 979 4.74 37.99 -14.85
C VAL A 979 4.59 36.48 -14.65
N SER A 980 5.63 35.81 -14.17
CA SER A 980 5.60 34.36 -13.92
C SER A 980 4.56 33.99 -12.87
N ALA A 981 4.47 34.77 -11.78
CA ALA A 981 3.46 34.58 -10.74
C ALA A 981 2.04 34.87 -11.27
N SER A 982 1.79 36.01 -11.89
CA SER A 982 0.45 36.37 -12.40
C SER A 982 -0.02 35.44 -13.53
N LYS A 983 0.88 34.92 -14.38
CA LYS A 983 0.55 33.84 -15.33
C LYS A 983 0.08 32.56 -14.66
N LYS A 984 0.66 32.21 -13.50
CA LYS A 984 0.20 31.04 -12.77
C LYS A 984 -1.23 31.21 -12.28
N ALA A 985 -1.63 32.42 -11.88
CA ALA A 985 -3.01 32.73 -11.51
C ALA A 985 -3.97 32.58 -12.70
N THR A 986 -3.62 33.10 -13.88
CA THR A 986 -4.47 32.97 -15.09
C THR A 986 -4.55 31.52 -15.59
N GLN A 987 -3.49 30.72 -15.44
CA GLN A 987 -3.53 29.29 -15.74
C GLN A 987 -4.48 28.50 -14.82
N LEU A 988 -4.55 28.88 -13.54
CA LEU A 988 -5.41 28.21 -12.56
C LEU A 988 -6.87 28.67 -12.65
N ALA A 989 -7.12 29.89 -13.15
CA ALA A 989 -8.45 30.45 -13.34
C ALA A 989 -8.50 31.31 -14.62
N PRO A 990 -8.59 30.68 -15.80
CA PRO A 990 -8.57 31.38 -17.09
C PRO A 990 -9.81 32.23 -17.34
N ASP A 991 -10.95 31.92 -16.72
CA ASP A 991 -12.19 32.70 -16.87
C ASP A 991 -12.37 33.76 -15.78
N ALA A 992 -11.29 34.17 -15.10
CA ALA A 992 -11.31 35.21 -14.08
C ALA A 992 -10.67 36.52 -14.60
N PRO A 993 -11.46 37.54 -14.99
CA PRO A 993 -10.95 38.72 -15.68
C PRO A 993 -9.97 39.54 -14.83
N GLY A 994 -10.10 39.49 -13.49
CA GLY A 994 -9.19 40.19 -12.58
C GLY A 994 -7.73 39.71 -12.65
N TYR A 995 -7.48 38.43 -12.98
CA TYR A 995 -6.11 37.91 -13.07
C TYR A 995 -5.44 38.30 -14.39
N HIS A 996 -6.21 38.35 -15.48
CA HIS A 996 -5.75 38.89 -16.76
C HIS A 996 -5.45 40.39 -16.66
N ALA A 997 -6.29 41.15 -15.94
CA ALA A 997 -6.04 42.58 -15.69
C ALA A 997 -4.75 42.82 -14.88
N ASP A 998 -4.45 42.00 -13.86
CA ASP A 998 -3.19 42.12 -13.10
C ASP A 998 -1.95 41.78 -13.95
N LEU A 999 -2.06 40.74 -14.80
CA LEU A 999 -0.99 40.38 -15.73
C LEU A 999 -0.76 41.47 -16.79
N ALA A 1000 -1.84 42.04 -17.36
CA ALA A 1000 -1.78 43.17 -18.28
C ALA A 1000 -1.07 44.38 -17.64
N ALA A 1001 -1.42 44.73 -16.40
CA ALA A 1001 -0.77 45.82 -15.68
C ALA A 1001 0.74 45.59 -15.53
N THR A 1002 1.17 44.35 -15.30
CA THR A 1002 2.58 43.99 -15.18
C THR A 1002 3.31 44.12 -16.51
N TYR A 1003 2.73 43.65 -17.62
CA TYR A 1003 3.31 43.81 -18.96
C TYR A 1003 3.48 45.28 -19.36
N ILE A 1004 2.52 46.15 -19.04
CA ILE A 1004 2.64 47.58 -19.36
C ILE A 1004 3.79 48.22 -18.59
N MET A 1005 3.99 47.85 -17.32
CA MET A 1005 5.14 48.32 -16.54
C MET A 1005 6.48 47.84 -17.10
N MET A 1006 6.50 46.77 -17.89
CA MET A 1006 7.67 46.28 -18.62
C MET A 1006 7.83 46.90 -20.03
N GLY A 1007 6.90 47.75 -20.47
CA GLY A 1007 6.87 48.28 -21.85
C GLY A 1007 6.39 47.28 -22.90
N ARG A 1008 5.78 46.17 -22.49
CA ARG A 1008 5.31 45.06 -23.33
C ARG A 1008 3.85 45.25 -23.72
N GLU A 1009 3.58 46.27 -24.53
CA GLU A 1009 2.21 46.70 -24.80
C GLU A 1009 1.36 45.68 -25.58
N ASP A 1010 1.96 44.92 -26.49
CA ASP A 1010 1.22 43.95 -27.31
C ASP A 1010 0.76 42.76 -26.48
N GLU A 1011 1.61 42.26 -25.58
CA GLU A 1011 1.22 41.26 -24.59
C GLU A 1011 0.13 41.80 -23.65
N ALA A 1012 0.24 43.06 -23.21
CA ALA A 1012 -0.79 43.69 -22.38
C ALA A 1012 -2.14 43.83 -23.09
N ARG A 1013 -2.14 44.21 -24.38
CA ARG A 1013 -3.36 44.28 -25.20
C ARG A 1013 -4.01 42.92 -25.38
N ALA A 1014 -3.22 41.85 -25.53
CA ALA A 1014 -3.74 40.48 -25.60
C ALA A 1014 -4.45 40.07 -24.31
N GLU A 1015 -3.86 40.37 -23.14
CA GLU A 1015 -4.49 40.08 -21.86
C GLU A 1015 -5.76 40.92 -21.63
N VAL A 1016 -5.77 42.20 -22.04
CA VAL A 1016 -6.99 43.04 -21.98
C VAL A 1016 -8.08 42.55 -22.92
N ALA A 1017 -7.73 42.02 -24.09
CA ALA A 1017 -8.71 41.37 -24.96
C ALA A 1017 -9.38 40.18 -24.27
N GLU A 1018 -8.63 39.41 -23.47
CA GLU A 1018 -9.17 38.31 -22.67
C GLU A 1018 -10.06 38.81 -21.52
N VAL A 1019 -9.66 39.88 -20.82
CA VAL A 1019 -10.52 40.57 -19.83
C VAL A 1019 -11.88 40.92 -20.43
N LEU A 1020 -11.88 41.55 -21.60
CA LEU A 1020 -13.09 42.01 -22.29
C LEU A 1020 -13.89 40.86 -22.93
N ARG A 1021 -13.22 39.75 -23.32
CA ARG A 1021 -13.88 38.51 -23.76
C ARG A 1021 -14.72 37.92 -22.62
N ILE A 1022 -14.16 37.90 -21.41
CA ILE A 1022 -14.81 37.32 -20.23
C ILE A 1022 -15.88 38.26 -19.67
N ASN A 1023 -15.56 39.55 -19.53
CA ASN A 1023 -16.49 40.57 -19.07
C ASN A 1023 -16.34 41.86 -19.90
N PRO A 1024 -17.23 42.09 -20.89
CA PRO A 1024 -17.19 43.28 -21.74
C PRO A 1024 -17.32 44.61 -20.99
N ASN A 1025 -17.89 44.59 -19.78
CA ASN A 1025 -18.10 45.77 -18.93
C ASN A 1025 -17.12 45.81 -17.75
N PHE A 1026 -15.98 45.10 -17.84
CA PHE A 1026 -14.99 45.10 -16.77
C PHE A 1026 -14.35 46.49 -16.64
N PRO A 1027 -14.43 47.13 -15.46
CA PRO A 1027 -14.00 48.51 -15.34
C PRO A 1027 -12.48 48.63 -15.22
N ALA A 1028 -11.88 49.65 -15.82
CA ALA A 1028 -10.44 49.93 -15.69
C ALA A 1028 -10.03 50.34 -14.27
N ASP A 1029 -10.97 50.88 -13.48
CA ASP A 1029 -10.77 51.16 -12.06
C ASP A 1029 -11.03 49.93 -11.18
N PHE A 1030 -11.17 48.73 -11.76
CA PHE A 1030 -11.19 47.48 -11.02
C PHE A 1030 -10.01 47.48 -10.07
N ALA A 1031 -10.32 47.58 -8.80
CA ALA A 1031 -9.36 47.35 -7.76
C ALA A 1031 -9.39 45.84 -7.52
N PRO A 1032 -8.33 45.08 -7.83
CA PRO A 1032 -8.01 43.95 -6.99
C PRO A 1032 -8.14 44.43 -5.54
N VAL A 1033 -8.74 43.60 -4.70
CA VAL A 1033 -8.84 43.80 -3.24
C VAL A 1033 -7.51 44.27 -2.60
N PHE A 1034 -6.39 44.00 -3.27
CA PHE A 1034 -5.02 44.34 -2.86
C PHE A 1034 -4.49 45.71 -3.33
N LEU A 1035 -5.15 46.40 -4.28
CA LEU A 1035 -4.78 47.77 -4.70
C LEU A 1035 -5.36 48.87 -3.80
N ALA A 1036 -6.20 48.50 -2.83
CA ALA A 1036 -6.69 49.43 -1.80
C ALA A 1036 -5.65 49.52 -0.66
N GLY A 1037 -5.11 50.71 -0.40
CA GLY A 1037 -4.31 50.97 0.79
C GLY A 1037 -2.79 51.03 0.61
N TYR A 1038 -2.27 51.20 -0.62
CA TYR A 1038 -0.84 51.52 -0.79
C TYR A 1038 -0.48 52.83 -0.07
N LYS A 1039 0.63 52.80 0.67
CA LYS A 1039 1.21 53.96 1.33
C LYS A 1039 1.60 55.06 0.33
N ASP A 1040 2.06 54.67 -0.87
CA ASP A 1040 2.23 55.59 -1.99
C ASP A 1040 0.91 55.73 -2.77
N PRO A 1041 0.22 56.88 -2.68
CA PRO A 1041 -1.06 57.09 -3.36
C PRO A 1041 -0.94 57.13 -4.89
N SER A 1042 0.28 57.26 -5.45
CA SER A 1042 0.52 57.33 -6.89
C SER A 1042 0.47 55.97 -7.59
N VAL A 1043 0.64 54.87 -6.86
CA VAL A 1043 0.71 53.50 -7.42
C VAL A 1043 -0.59 53.13 -8.13
N ARG A 1044 -1.73 53.39 -7.48
CA ARG A 1044 -3.05 53.01 -8.01
C ARG A 1044 -3.42 53.79 -9.29
N PRO A 1045 -3.34 55.13 -9.35
CA PRO A 1045 -3.56 55.88 -10.58
C PRO A 1045 -2.67 55.41 -11.74
N LYS A 1046 -1.38 55.15 -11.49
CA LYS A 1046 -0.45 54.67 -12.52
C LYS A 1046 -0.89 53.36 -13.17
N ILE A 1047 -1.38 52.40 -12.37
CA ILE A 1047 -1.88 51.12 -12.88
C ILE A 1047 -3.18 51.29 -13.68
N ILE A 1048 -4.12 52.11 -13.19
CA ILE A 1048 -5.38 52.38 -13.89
C ILE A 1048 -5.12 53.08 -15.22
N ASP A 1049 -4.27 54.11 -15.23
CA ASP A 1049 -3.92 54.84 -16.44
C ASP A 1049 -3.17 53.95 -17.44
N ALA A 1050 -2.33 53.04 -16.96
CA ALA A 1050 -1.70 52.02 -17.78
C ALA A 1050 -2.75 51.13 -18.46
N LEU A 1051 -3.67 50.53 -17.70
CA LEU A 1051 -4.73 49.67 -18.24
C LEU A 1051 -5.64 50.41 -19.26
N ARG A 1052 -5.90 51.71 -19.03
CA ARG A 1052 -6.64 52.55 -19.98
C ARG A 1052 -5.92 52.73 -21.31
N LYS A 1053 -4.60 52.88 -21.30
CA LYS A 1053 -3.79 53.03 -22.54
C LYS A 1053 -3.88 51.80 -23.46
N VAL A 1054 -4.17 50.61 -22.90
CA VAL A 1054 -4.26 49.36 -23.67
C VAL A 1054 -5.70 48.88 -23.89
N GLY A 1055 -6.70 49.73 -23.66
CA GLY A 1055 -8.08 49.52 -24.12
C GLY A 1055 -9.12 49.15 -23.07
N LEU A 1056 -8.75 49.09 -21.79
CA LEU A 1056 -9.73 48.88 -20.70
C LEU A 1056 -10.34 50.23 -20.28
N LYS A 1057 -11.67 50.37 -20.24
CA LYS A 1057 -12.34 51.67 -20.02
C LYS A 1057 -12.66 51.96 -18.57
#